data_AF-A0A7W7SWX0-F1
#
_entry.id   AF-A0A7W7SWX0-F1
#
_cell.length_a   1.000
_cell.length_b   1.000
_cell.length_c   1.000
_cell.angle_alpha   90.00
_cell.angle_beta   90.00
_cell.angle_gamma   90.00
#
_symmetry.space_group_name_H-M   'P 1'
#
loop_
_entity.id
_entity.type
_entity.pdbx_description
1 polymer ?
#
loop_
_entity_poly.entity_id
_entity_poly.type
_entity_poly.pdbx_seq_one_letter_code
_entity_poly.pdbx_strand_id
1 'polypeptide(L)'
;MTETLPSVATGAALSYPDATLADLIVTQAQRRPDAVAVRQWSAQLTYRQLVDQAAGVAAALRELGVGPETRVGVCGLRRPELVATVLGVLMSGGCFVPLEPGGPRRRLLEIVDDAGLTVVVGDRAEAEFGDLPGIRTLGLPAPGSPDACPATPDDTAYVLFTSGSTGRPKGVLTTHRNVVEFVFGCAATTGADESTRALGIASLGFDAASIDLFVPLALGGSVQLLGVEDRSDPTRLRQFVVEHEVNWGFITPTMLSMLDPAEVPGWRLVMCGGEAVPAELAARWLPGRRFIDSYGPTETTVLVVTDEVSGLPQDPMPIGRPLPNHRAYVVDADLRLVGPGEIGELLIGGPGLATGYLNRPGLTADRFVPDAYSDLPGQRLYRTGDLVRQLPDGRIVYLGRADRQVKIRGQRIELGEIETVLGEHPDVRQAAVEAVPGPVGAELVAFLTPATAPTEAQLRSYAQTRLTSGMLPARVLRLAELPVNPVTGKLDRAALRELATSAADPVDAAVDDPAATPTEQAVARIWCQVLGSTPGRNTDFFLSGGNSIAVMRLVAGLRAELGRQVNADDVFTGRTLAGLAERVADAEPLTADEFTTGNPPTLSPPQRRLWFMDQLAPSSAPYNIALATRLRGELDVAALGRALRAVAERHDVLRWRVPQTGGVPYAMCEEPTDISAPVVDLTDSPDQATELRTMLAAGASHTFDLATGPAWQVTVYRLGPTEHVLAITLHHAVFDGWSQAVLYNDLAEAYQAAVSGDPMRLPPLRASYADYAVWRSDRDQRRGQSDLDWWVNHLSGAPTVLDLPRDRPRPAVQTYSGAEATVALSEPTDRAVRQLAARLGVTPAGVLLAGFGQLINRLTGSDDQVIGAIVADRRLAAFDDVIGFFIDTVPVRLRTDGGTTFAELVQRASVELRDSVAHPGAPLERVVEALSVGRDTSRAPLVQVLFNVLNFTEPQLRLPGLDGEQITVDKPGSPFDITLYVVERAGRIGFEVVYNPDLFDADRITGMLADLAELTGALTVAAEQPADTVAVHLPRPAIRAADPWAMTTVAAEPPRPPVPVGSDELTRTEQLINTVWGEVLEHTRFGVTDNFFDIGGHSLALAAVHARLVAETGRTVAMLDLFRYPTIRALAAHLDGATERPELTRAVERAAARRGRIRRNPPRRASGIAE
;
A
#
# COMPACT_ATOMS: atom_id res chain seq x y z
N MET A 1 14.27 -53.22 -35.47
CA MET A 1 15.07 -52.00 -35.71
C MET A 1 14.18 -51.04 -36.47
N THR A 2 13.36 -50.29 -35.76
CA THR A 2 12.68 -49.11 -36.30
C THR A 2 13.73 -48.01 -36.34
N GLU A 3 14.09 -47.54 -37.53
CA GLU A 3 14.92 -46.35 -37.69
C GLU A 3 14.27 -45.21 -36.91
N THR A 4 14.90 -44.81 -35.80
CA THR A 4 14.53 -43.60 -35.08
C THR A 4 14.81 -42.43 -36.01
N LEU A 5 13.74 -41.78 -36.46
CA LEU A 5 13.83 -40.54 -37.25
C LEU A 5 14.70 -39.53 -36.49
N PRO A 6 15.61 -38.80 -37.16
CA PRO A 6 16.46 -37.80 -36.51
C PRO A 6 15.62 -36.67 -35.91
N SER A 7 16.09 -36.06 -34.81
CA SER A 7 15.36 -34.99 -34.12
C SER A 7 15.33 -33.67 -34.89
N VAL A 8 14.37 -33.59 -35.82
CA VAL A 8 14.08 -32.43 -36.67
C VAL A 8 12.61 -32.06 -36.51
N ALA A 9 12.33 -30.77 -36.27
CA ALA A 9 10.99 -30.20 -36.35
C ALA A 9 10.96 -29.13 -37.45
N THR A 10 9.91 -29.15 -38.27
CA THR A 10 9.75 -28.22 -39.40
C THR A 10 8.36 -27.59 -39.30
N GLY A 11 8.31 -26.25 -39.37
CA GLY A 11 7.06 -25.51 -39.47
C GLY A 11 6.40 -25.67 -40.85
N ALA A 12 5.11 -25.37 -40.92
CA ALA A 12 4.40 -25.39 -42.20
C ALA A 12 4.98 -24.36 -43.18
N ALA A 13 4.86 -24.60 -44.49
CA ALA A 13 5.20 -23.57 -45.47
C ALA A 13 4.15 -22.45 -45.45
N LEU A 14 4.60 -21.20 -45.41
CA LEU A 14 3.73 -20.02 -45.41
C LEU A 14 4.27 -18.98 -46.38
N SER A 15 3.43 -18.54 -47.32
CA SER A 15 3.74 -17.40 -48.18
C SER A 15 3.52 -16.09 -47.43
N TYR A 16 4.42 -15.13 -47.63
CA TYR A 16 4.32 -13.77 -47.09
C TYR A 16 4.76 -12.76 -48.17
N PRO A 17 4.34 -11.49 -48.07
CA PRO A 17 4.68 -10.47 -49.05
C PRO A 17 6.18 -10.14 -49.06
N ASP A 18 6.73 -9.91 -50.24
CA ASP A 18 8.07 -9.35 -50.41
C ASP A 18 7.98 -7.83 -50.38
N ALA A 19 7.91 -7.25 -49.18
CA ALA A 19 7.70 -5.83 -48.93
C ALA A 19 8.48 -5.38 -47.69
N THR A 20 8.70 -4.07 -47.54
CA THR A 20 9.22 -3.55 -46.28
C THR A 20 8.11 -3.47 -45.23
N LEU A 21 8.50 -3.45 -43.97
CA LEU A 21 7.56 -3.25 -42.86
C LEU A 21 6.80 -1.91 -42.98
N ALA A 22 7.48 -0.86 -43.45
CA ALA A 22 6.87 0.44 -43.69
C ALA A 22 5.77 0.35 -44.76
N ASP A 23 6.02 -0.36 -45.87
CA ASP A 23 5.03 -0.53 -46.95
C ASP A 23 3.74 -1.20 -46.46
N LEU A 24 3.86 -2.20 -45.57
CA LEU A 24 2.70 -2.88 -45.00
C LEU A 24 1.85 -1.90 -44.18
N ILE A 25 2.46 -1.12 -43.30
CA ILE A 25 1.75 -0.18 -42.42
C ILE A 25 1.15 0.99 -43.23
N VAL A 26 1.87 1.52 -44.21
CA VAL A 26 1.36 2.56 -45.13
C VAL A 26 0.18 2.03 -45.95
N THR A 27 0.24 0.77 -46.41
CA THR A 27 -0.88 0.12 -47.11
C THR A 27 -2.11 0.01 -46.20
N GLN A 28 -1.93 -0.30 -44.91
CA GLN A 28 -3.04 -0.30 -43.96
C GLN A 28 -3.62 1.09 -43.74
N ALA A 29 -2.81 2.15 -43.71
CA ALA A 29 -3.31 3.52 -43.61
C ALA A 29 -4.13 3.96 -44.83
N GLN A 30 -3.82 3.44 -46.02
CA GLN A 30 -4.66 3.67 -47.21
C GLN A 30 -5.99 2.90 -47.13
N ARG A 31 -5.98 1.69 -46.56
CA ARG A 31 -7.17 0.84 -46.44
C ARG A 31 -8.10 1.27 -45.30
N ARG A 32 -7.54 1.70 -44.16
CA ARG A 32 -8.27 2.01 -42.92
C ARG A 32 -7.79 3.32 -42.27
N PRO A 33 -7.85 4.46 -42.97
CA PRO A 33 -7.24 5.72 -42.51
C PRO A 33 -7.78 6.23 -41.17
N ASP A 34 -9.06 5.98 -40.89
CA ASP A 34 -9.75 6.44 -39.68
C ASP A 34 -9.76 5.39 -38.54
N ALA A 35 -9.23 4.18 -38.77
CA ALA A 35 -9.10 3.19 -37.71
C ALA A 35 -8.00 3.60 -36.73
N VAL A 36 -8.20 3.32 -35.44
CA VAL A 36 -7.19 3.55 -34.40
C VAL A 36 -5.99 2.62 -34.64
N ALA A 37 -4.80 3.19 -34.77
CA ALA A 37 -3.55 2.44 -34.90
C ALA A 37 -2.85 2.29 -33.55
N VAL A 38 -2.78 3.37 -32.77
CA VAL A 38 -2.14 3.39 -31.46
C VAL A 38 -3.03 4.14 -30.48
N ARG A 39 -3.20 3.61 -29.27
CA ARG A 39 -3.94 4.25 -28.18
C ARG A 39 -3.18 4.12 -26.88
N GLN A 40 -3.14 5.20 -26.11
CA GLN A 40 -2.59 5.26 -24.76
C GLN A 40 -3.51 6.13 -23.91
N TRP A 41 -4.29 5.51 -23.02
CA TRP A 41 -5.31 6.15 -22.23
C TRP A 41 -6.28 6.98 -23.11
N SER A 42 -6.33 8.29 -22.90
CA SER A 42 -7.13 9.23 -23.68
C SER A 42 -6.46 9.66 -25.00
N ALA A 43 -5.16 9.43 -25.17
CA ALA A 43 -4.43 9.77 -26.39
C ALA A 43 -4.58 8.65 -27.43
N GLN A 44 -4.81 9.02 -28.70
CA GLN A 44 -4.88 8.06 -29.80
C GLN A 44 -4.41 8.66 -31.10
N LEU A 45 -3.85 7.81 -31.96
CA LEU A 45 -3.54 8.11 -33.36
C LEU A 45 -4.30 7.13 -34.26
N THR A 46 -5.03 7.65 -35.24
CA THR A 46 -5.51 6.83 -36.35
C THR A 46 -4.36 6.44 -37.27
N TYR A 47 -4.56 5.44 -38.13
CA TYR A 47 -3.54 5.06 -39.11
C TYR A 47 -3.09 6.23 -40.00
N ARG A 48 -4.03 7.09 -40.45
CA ARG A 48 -3.68 8.29 -41.21
C ARG A 48 -2.78 9.23 -40.39
N GLN A 49 -3.17 9.54 -39.16
CA GLN A 49 -2.39 10.43 -38.29
C GLN A 49 -1.00 9.86 -37.98
N LEU A 50 -0.90 8.55 -37.74
CA LEU A 50 0.36 7.85 -37.51
C LEU A 50 1.29 7.97 -38.73
N VAL A 51 0.78 7.70 -39.93
CA VAL A 51 1.56 7.77 -41.18
C VAL A 51 1.92 9.21 -41.55
N ASP A 52 1.02 10.18 -41.37
CA ASP A 52 1.31 11.58 -41.66
C ASP A 52 2.42 12.11 -40.73
N GLN A 53 2.36 11.78 -39.43
CA GLN A 53 3.44 12.11 -38.48
C GLN A 53 4.76 11.43 -38.86
N ALA A 54 4.72 10.13 -39.17
CA ALA A 54 5.89 9.38 -39.60
C ALA A 54 6.49 9.92 -40.91
N ALA A 55 5.66 10.38 -41.85
CA ALA A 55 6.10 10.99 -43.10
C ALA A 55 6.87 12.29 -42.88
N GLY A 56 6.45 13.12 -41.91
CA GLY A 56 7.18 14.31 -41.50
C GLY A 56 8.58 13.97 -40.98
N VAL A 57 8.67 12.95 -40.11
CA VAL A 57 9.95 12.42 -39.60
C VAL A 57 10.81 11.90 -40.75
N ALA A 58 10.24 11.12 -41.66
CA ALA A 58 10.95 10.53 -42.79
C ALA A 58 11.52 11.58 -43.75
N ALA A 59 10.77 12.65 -44.03
CA ALA A 59 11.23 13.76 -44.87
C ALA A 59 12.43 14.48 -44.24
N ALA A 60 12.33 14.85 -42.96
CA ALA A 60 13.40 15.52 -42.22
C ALA A 60 14.67 14.64 -42.11
N LEU A 61 14.52 13.33 -41.90
CA LEU A 61 15.65 12.40 -41.87
C LEU A 61 16.34 12.28 -43.25
N ARG A 62 15.59 12.27 -44.35
CA ARG A 62 16.15 12.24 -45.70
C ARG A 62 16.92 13.52 -46.04
N GLU A 63 16.47 14.68 -45.57
CA GLU A 63 17.23 15.94 -45.68
C GLU A 63 18.59 15.87 -44.96
N LEU A 64 18.69 15.08 -43.89
CA LEU A 64 19.94 14.81 -43.17
C LEU A 64 20.81 13.72 -43.84
N GLY A 65 20.36 13.16 -44.96
CA GLY A 65 21.06 12.13 -45.73
C GLY A 65 20.79 10.69 -45.27
N VAL A 66 19.74 10.45 -44.48
CA VAL A 66 19.34 9.10 -44.08
C VAL A 66 18.74 8.36 -45.28
N GLY A 67 19.16 7.10 -45.46
CA GLY A 67 18.62 6.16 -46.45
C GLY A 67 18.92 4.71 -46.06
N PRO A 68 18.83 3.76 -47.01
CA PRO A 68 19.12 2.33 -46.77
C PRO A 68 20.43 2.11 -46.01
N GLU A 69 20.42 1.16 -45.07
CA GLU A 69 21.57 0.80 -44.21
C GLU A 69 22.11 1.92 -43.29
N THR A 70 21.44 3.08 -43.26
CA THR A 70 21.75 4.15 -42.31
C THR A 70 21.11 3.86 -40.96
N ARG A 71 21.91 3.81 -39.89
CA ARG A 71 21.44 3.62 -38.52
C ARG A 71 21.05 4.96 -37.90
N VAL A 72 19.83 5.05 -37.38
CA VAL A 72 19.28 6.26 -36.74
C VAL A 72 18.91 5.92 -35.31
N GLY A 73 19.47 6.67 -34.35
CA GLY A 73 19.07 6.54 -32.95
C GLY A 73 17.63 7.03 -32.74
N VAL A 74 16.81 6.26 -32.04
CA VAL A 74 15.44 6.68 -31.66
C VAL A 74 15.41 6.87 -30.15
N CYS A 75 15.27 8.12 -29.71
CA CYS A 75 15.22 8.49 -28.29
C CYS A 75 13.97 9.30 -27.97
N GLY A 76 12.99 8.66 -27.35
CA GLY A 76 11.77 9.34 -26.98
C GLY A 76 10.93 8.66 -25.91
N LEU A 77 10.00 9.41 -25.32
CA LEU A 77 9.09 8.91 -24.30
C LEU A 77 8.11 7.90 -24.89
N ARG A 78 7.71 6.89 -24.11
CA ARG A 78 6.77 5.84 -24.55
C ARG A 78 5.33 6.37 -24.68
N ARG A 79 5.09 7.08 -25.78
CA ARG A 79 3.83 7.71 -26.20
C ARG A 79 3.52 7.37 -27.66
N PRO A 80 2.29 7.60 -28.16
CA PRO A 80 1.95 7.29 -29.56
C PRO A 80 2.94 7.88 -30.58
N GLU A 81 3.53 9.05 -30.30
CA GLU A 81 4.51 9.73 -31.14
C GLU A 81 5.83 8.95 -31.30
N LEU A 82 6.21 8.12 -30.31
CA LEU A 82 7.37 7.24 -30.43
C LEU A 82 7.16 6.19 -31.54
N VAL A 83 5.93 5.67 -31.66
CA VAL A 83 5.58 4.72 -32.72
C VAL A 83 5.64 5.41 -34.08
N ALA A 84 5.17 6.67 -34.18
CA ALA A 84 5.31 7.48 -35.38
C ALA A 84 6.79 7.75 -35.73
N THR A 85 7.64 7.97 -34.72
CA THR A 85 9.08 8.18 -34.90
C THR A 85 9.77 6.94 -35.46
N VAL A 86 9.49 5.77 -34.88
CA VAL A 86 10.01 4.48 -35.36
C VAL A 86 9.58 4.25 -36.81
N LEU A 87 8.28 4.43 -37.11
CA LEU A 87 7.77 4.28 -38.47
C LEU A 87 8.42 5.30 -39.43
N GLY A 88 8.66 6.52 -38.99
CA GLY A 88 9.31 7.56 -39.78
C GLY A 88 10.77 7.24 -40.14
N VAL A 89 11.52 6.62 -39.22
CA VAL A 89 12.85 6.08 -39.53
C VAL A 89 12.75 5.01 -40.62
N LEU A 90 11.85 4.04 -40.46
CA LEU A 90 11.66 2.98 -41.47
C LEU A 90 11.24 3.54 -42.83
N MET A 91 10.31 4.52 -42.85
CA MET A 91 9.85 5.18 -44.07
C MET A 91 10.95 6.02 -44.75
N SER A 92 11.94 6.51 -44.00
CA SER A 92 13.12 7.17 -44.58
C SER A 92 14.07 6.19 -45.28
N GLY A 93 13.87 4.88 -45.06
CA GLY A 93 14.76 3.79 -45.46
C GLY A 93 15.88 3.51 -44.47
N GLY A 94 15.98 4.28 -43.39
CA GLY A 94 16.92 4.01 -42.31
C GLY A 94 16.48 2.84 -41.43
N CYS A 95 17.43 2.33 -40.65
CA CYS A 95 17.17 1.35 -39.60
C CYS A 95 17.24 2.01 -38.22
N PHE A 96 16.27 1.69 -37.35
CA PHE A 96 16.23 2.32 -36.04
C PHE A 96 17.12 1.58 -35.03
N VAL A 97 17.76 2.35 -34.16
CA VAL A 97 18.51 1.87 -33.00
C VAL A 97 17.88 2.51 -31.75
N PRO A 98 17.18 1.74 -30.90
CA PRO A 98 16.48 2.30 -29.75
C PRO A 98 17.45 2.78 -28.68
N LEU A 99 17.20 4.00 -28.18
CA LEU A 99 17.95 4.66 -27.11
C LEU A 99 16.96 5.08 -26.02
N GLU A 100 16.84 4.27 -24.97
CA GLU A 100 15.89 4.52 -23.87
C GLU A 100 16.27 5.80 -23.11
N PRO A 101 15.37 6.81 -23.04
CA PRO A 101 15.64 8.07 -22.36
C PRO A 101 15.76 7.85 -20.84
N GLY A 102 16.65 8.61 -20.19
CA GLY A 102 16.96 8.42 -18.77
C GLY A 102 17.73 7.13 -18.44
N GLY A 103 18.11 6.34 -19.45
CA GLY A 103 18.98 5.18 -19.28
C GLY A 103 20.42 5.57 -18.91
N PRO A 104 21.26 4.59 -18.50
CA PRO A 104 22.66 4.83 -18.17
C PRO A 104 23.42 5.49 -19.32
N ARG A 105 23.85 6.76 -19.13
CA ARG A 105 24.44 7.56 -20.21
C ARG A 105 25.64 6.87 -20.87
N ARG A 106 26.53 6.25 -20.10
CA ARG A 106 27.68 5.53 -20.68
C ARG A 106 27.26 4.36 -21.56
N ARG A 107 26.22 3.60 -21.19
CA ARG A 107 25.67 2.54 -22.04
C ARG A 107 25.10 3.11 -23.34
N LEU A 108 24.37 4.22 -23.27
CA LEU A 108 23.85 4.91 -24.46
C LEU A 108 24.99 5.36 -25.38
N LEU A 109 26.08 5.90 -24.82
CA LEU A 109 27.27 6.27 -25.58
C LEU A 109 27.98 5.07 -26.21
N GLU A 110 28.08 3.94 -25.51
CA GLU A 110 28.64 2.70 -26.06
C GLU A 110 27.80 2.18 -27.23
N ILE A 111 26.47 2.28 -27.15
CA ILE A 111 25.56 1.96 -28.26
C ILE A 111 25.74 2.93 -29.43
N VAL A 112 25.81 4.24 -29.15
CA VAL A 112 26.04 5.29 -30.16
C VAL A 112 27.34 5.04 -30.92
N ASP A 113 28.42 4.70 -30.20
CA ASP A 113 29.74 4.41 -30.76
C ASP A 113 29.74 3.10 -31.58
N ASP A 114 29.27 1.99 -30.99
CA ASP A 114 29.28 0.67 -31.66
C ASP A 114 28.33 0.64 -32.87
N ALA A 115 27.20 1.36 -32.81
CA ALA A 115 26.29 1.54 -33.94
C ALA A 115 26.77 2.59 -34.96
N GLY A 116 27.76 3.42 -34.62
CA GLY A 116 28.24 4.51 -35.47
C GLY A 116 27.14 5.51 -35.82
N LEU A 117 26.33 5.91 -34.83
CA LEU A 117 25.22 6.83 -35.07
C LEU A 117 25.73 8.24 -35.37
N THR A 118 25.09 8.91 -36.32
CA THR A 118 25.32 10.34 -36.64
C THR A 118 24.06 11.18 -36.55
N VAL A 119 22.90 10.53 -36.41
CA VAL A 119 21.58 11.15 -36.28
C VAL A 119 20.80 10.45 -35.16
N VAL A 120 20.21 11.23 -34.27
CA VAL A 120 19.28 10.75 -33.23
C VAL A 120 17.98 11.55 -33.33
N VAL A 121 16.84 10.86 -33.35
CA VAL A 121 15.51 11.45 -33.52
C VAL A 121 14.57 11.09 -32.37
N GLY A 122 13.69 12.02 -32.01
CA GLY A 122 12.63 11.84 -31.02
C GLY A 122 12.51 13.02 -30.06
N ASP A 123 11.45 13.03 -29.25
CA ASP A 123 11.16 14.13 -28.30
C ASP A 123 12.22 14.29 -27.19
N ARG A 124 13.06 13.27 -26.96
CA ARG A 124 14.19 13.32 -26.02
C ARG A 124 15.56 13.39 -26.67
N ALA A 125 15.65 13.38 -28.01
CA ALA A 125 16.93 13.36 -28.72
C ALA A 125 17.83 14.56 -28.37
N GLU A 126 17.30 15.79 -28.43
CA GLU A 126 18.05 17.01 -28.12
C GLU A 126 18.55 17.03 -26.68
N ALA A 127 17.66 16.70 -25.73
CA ALA A 127 17.97 16.73 -24.31
C ALA A 127 19.03 15.70 -23.91
N GLU A 128 19.05 14.54 -24.56
CA GLU A 128 19.96 13.43 -24.24
C GLU A 128 21.25 13.45 -25.07
N PHE A 129 21.25 13.99 -26.29
CA PHE A 129 22.40 13.85 -27.20
C PHE A 129 22.85 15.16 -27.88
N GLY A 130 22.19 16.30 -27.60
CA GLY A 130 22.50 17.58 -28.24
C GLY A 130 23.88 18.17 -27.90
N ASP A 131 24.49 17.69 -26.82
CA ASP A 131 25.84 18.06 -26.38
C ASP A 131 26.95 17.24 -27.07
N LEU A 132 26.62 16.15 -27.78
CA LEU A 132 27.62 15.26 -28.36
C LEU A 132 28.15 15.76 -29.71
N PRO A 133 29.47 15.96 -29.85
CA PRO A 133 30.05 16.41 -31.11
C PRO A 133 29.85 15.36 -32.21
N GLY A 134 29.35 15.80 -33.37
CA GLY A 134 29.15 14.93 -34.54
C GLY A 134 27.80 14.19 -34.58
N ILE A 135 26.98 14.32 -33.53
CA ILE A 135 25.60 13.82 -33.52
C ILE A 135 24.65 14.96 -33.90
N ARG A 136 23.77 14.71 -34.88
CA ARG A 136 22.67 15.62 -35.22
C ARG A 136 21.39 15.12 -34.57
N THR A 137 20.81 15.95 -33.72
CA THR A 137 19.56 15.69 -33.04
C THR A 137 18.39 16.26 -33.83
N LEU A 138 17.29 15.51 -33.89
CA LEU A 138 16.05 15.91 -34.54
C LEU A 138 14.88 15.67 -33.59
N GLY A 139 14.08 16.71 -33.33
CA GLY A 139 12.83 16.59 -32.58
C GLY A 139 11.73 15.89 -33.39
N LEU A 140 10.47 16.18 -33.07
CA LEU A 140 9.33 15.71 -33.83
C LEU A 140 8.89 16.79 -34.84
N PRO A 141 9.15 16.63 -36.15
CA PRO A 141 8.69 17.56 -37.17
C PRO A 141 7.16 17.52 -37.35
N ALA A 142 6.61 18.53 -38.02
CA ALA A 142 5.21 18.57 -38.36
C ALA A 142 4.82 17.41 -39.29
N PRO A 143 3.56 16.93 -39.24
CA PRO A 143 3.08 15.89 -40.15
C PRO A 143 3.26 16.25 -41.63
N GLY A 144 3.61 15.26 -42.43
CA GLY A 144 3.85 15.38 -43.87
C GLY A 144 2.98 14.42 -44.69
N SER A 145 3.30 14.30 -45.98
CA SER A 145 2.68 13.31 -46.87
C SER A 145 3.64 12.13 -47.11
N PRO A 146 3.16 10.88 -47.07
CA PRO A 146 4.01 9.71 -47.23
C PRO A 146 4.56 9.59 -48.65
N ASP A 147 5.87 9.34 -48.76
CA ASP A 147 6.56 8.97 -49.99
C ASP A 147 6.88 7.46 -50.00
N ALA A 148 7.35 6.95 -51.15
CA ALA A 148 7.86 5.59 -51.25
C ALA A 148 9.08 5.36 -50.34
N CYS A 149 9.07 4.24 -49.61
CA CYS A 149 10.21 3.79 -48.83
C CYS A 149 11.37 3.44 -49.78
N PRO A 150 12.57 4.00 -49.59
CA PRO A 150 13.71 3.72 -50.46
C PRO A 150 14.44 2.40 -50.11
N ALA A 151 14.12 1.78 -48.97
CA ALA A 151 14.69 0.49 -48.57
C ALA A 151 14.01 -0.69 -49.28
N THR A 152 14.73 -1.80 -49.34
CA THR A 152 14.28 -3.10 -49.84
C THR A 152 14.04 -4.07 -48.68
N PRO A 153 13.34 -5.20 -48.89
CA PRO A 153 13.12 -6.19 -47.83
C PRO A 153 14.42 -6.76 -47.21
N ASP A 154 15.53 -6.78 -47.96
CA ASP A 154 16.81 -7.33 -47.47
C ASP A 154 17.66 -6.30 -46.69
N ASP A 155 17.27 -5.02 -46.69
CA ASP A 155 17.91 -4.00 -45.87
C ASP A 155 17.53 -4.16 -44.37
N THR A 156 18.43 -3.73 -43.50
CA THR A 156 18.26 -3.73 -42.05
C THR A 156 17.05 -2.87 -41.67
N ALA A 157 16.13 -3.40 -40.86
CA ALA A 157 15.01 -2.65 -40.29
C ALA A 157 15.38 -2.06 -38.93
N TYR A 158 16.09 -2.82 -38.10
CA TYR A 158 16.54 -2.36 -36.79
C TYR A 158 17.83 -3.03 -36.33
N VAL A 159 18.48 -2.39 -35.35
CA VAL A 159 19.59 -2.98 -34.60
C VAL A 159 19.26 -2.98 -33.11
N LEU A 160 19.15 -4.17 -32.52
CA LEU A 160 18.89 -4.32 -31.08
C LEU A 160 20.14 -4.78 -30.34
N PHE A 161 20.47 -4.08 -29.26
CA PHE A 161 21.65 -4.37 -28.47
C PHE A 161 21.33 -5.31 -27.31
N THR A 162 21.92 -6.50 -27.35
CA THR A 162 21.81 -7.52 -26.29
C THR A 162 23.04 -7.53 -25.38
N SER A 163 22.94 -8.19 -24.24
CA SER A 163 24.07 -8.38 -23.31
C SER A 163 25.19 -9.21 -23.96
N GLY A 164 26.44 -8.88 -23.66
CA GLY A 164 27.63 -9.49 -24.27
C GLY A 164 28.57 -10.10 -23.24
N SER A 165 29.07 -11.31 -23.50
CA SER A 165 29.98 -12.05 -22.60
C SER A 165 31.29 -11.34 -22.24
N THR A 166 31.66 -10.29 -22.98
CA THR A 166 32.87 -9.47 -22.78
C THR A 166 32.61 -8.16 -22.04
N GLY A 167 31.39 -7.94 -21.54
CA GLY A 167 31.01 -6.69 -20.88
C GLY A 167 30.48 -5.60 -21.81
N ARG A 168 30.66 -5.73 -23.14
CA ARG A 168 30.16 -4.78 -24.15
C ARG A 168 28.88 -5.29 -24.82
N PRO A 169 27.85 -4.44 -24.99
CA PRO A 169 26.66 -4.79 -25.75
C PRO A 169 26.99 -5.29 -27.17
N LYS A 170 26.15 -6.19 -27.71
CA LYS A 170 26.27 -6.70 -29.08
C LYS A 170 25.01 -6.36 -29.88
N GLY A 171 25.17 -5.62 -30.97
CA GLY A 171 24.06 -5.25 -31.86
C GLY A 171 23.66 -6.42 -32.77
N VAL A 172 22.38 -6.81 -32.75
CA VAL A 172 21.81 -7.83 -33.65
C VAL A 172 21.16 -7.11 -34.84
N LEU A 173 21.59 -7.46 -36.05
CA LEU A 173 21.12 -6.87 -37.31
C LEU A 173 19.93 -7.65 -37.87
N THR A 174 18.74 -7.05 -37.84
CA THR A 174 17.50 -7.70 -38.31
C THR A 174 16.93 -6.95 -39.51
N THR A 175 16.66 -7.67 -40.60
CA THR A 175 16.16 -7.09 -41.86
C THR A 175 14.66 -6.91 -41.88
N HIS A 176 14.15 -6.12 -42.81
CA HIS A 176 12.72 -6.00 -43.04
C HIS A 176 12.06 -7.36 -43.34
N ARG A 177 12.71 -8.19 -44.17
CA ARG A 177 12.24 -9.54 -44.52
C ARG A 177 12.12 -10.43 -43.29
N ASN A 178 13.11 -10.38 -42.38
CA ASN A 178 13.02 -11.12 -41.12
C ASN A 178 11.77 -10.73 -40.32
N VAL A 179 11.51 -9.42 -40.18
CA VAL A 179 10.37 -8.93 -39.39
C VAL A 179 9.03 -9.22 -40.08
N VAL A 180 8.95 -9.04 -41.39
CA VAL A 180 7.73 -9.32 -42.17
C VAL A 180 7.40 -10.80 -42.09
N GLU A 181 8.37 -11.68 -42.30
CA GLU A 181 8.16 -13.12 -42.16
C GLU A 181 7.68 -13.49 -40.75
N PHE A 182 8.31 -12.93 -39.71
CA PHE A 182 7.90 -13.11 -38.33
C PHE A 182 6.44 -12.67 -38.10
N VAL A 183 6.04 -11.49 -38.61
CA VAL A 183 4.67 -10.96 -38.48
C VAL A 183 3.65 -11.94 -39.05
N PHE A 184 3.87 -12.46 -40.26
CA PHE A 184 2.94 -13.41 -40.89
C PHE A 184 2.97 -14.79 -40.25
N GLY A 185 4.13 -15.28 -39.79
CA GLY A 185 4.25 -16.52 -39.02
C GLY A 185 3.52 -16.45 -37.68
N CYS A 186 3.66 -15.33 -36.97
CA CYS A 186 2.93 -15.05 -35.74
C CYS A 186 1.42 -14.98 -36.01
N ALA A 187 1.00 -14.22 -37.04
CA ALA A 187 -0.41 -14.11 -37.43
C ALA A 187 -1.05 -15.46 -37.76
N ALA A 188 -0.36 -16.33 -38.48
CA ALA A 188 -0.84 -17.67 -38.81
C ALA A 188 -1.03 -18.56 -37.58
N THR A 189 -0.22 -18.34 -36.53
CA THR A 189 -0.26 -19.13 -35.28
C THR A 189 -1.30 -18.57 -34.31
N THR A 190 -1.38 -17.25 -34.19
CA THR A 190 -2.26 -16.59 -33.21
C THR A 190 -3.63 -16.24 -33.78
N GLY A 191 -3.79 -16.20 -35.09
CA GLY A 191 -4.98 -15.64 -35.74
C GLY A 191 -5.08 -14.13 -35.58
N ALA A 192 -3.95 -13.42 -35.52
CA ALA A 192 -3.97 -11.96 -35.45
C ALA A 192 -4.49 -11.38 -36.77
N ASP A 193 -5.44 -10.46 -36.66
CA ASP A 193 -6.09 -9.78 -37.79
C ASP A 193 -6.41 -8.32 -37.45
N GLU A 194 -7.26 -7.68 -38.24
CA GLU A 194 -7.63 -6.27 -38.06
C GLU A 194 -8.54 -5.99 -36.84
N SER A 195 -8.97 -7.02 -36.12
CA SER A 195 -9.70 -6.93 -34.84
C SER A 195 -8.77 -6.97 -33.61
N THR A 196 -7.48 -7.20 -33.83
CA THR A 196 -6.45 -7.30 -32.79
C THR A 196 -6.28 -5.97 -32.06
N ARG A 197 -6.37 -6.01 -30.72
CA ARG A 197 -6.00 -4.93 -29.82
C ARG A 197 -4.88 -5.44 -28.92
N ALA A 198 -3.66 -5.23 -29.38
CA ALA A 198 -2.46 -5.76 -28.79
C ALA A 198 -2.04 -4.96 -27.56
N LEU A 199 -1.67 -5.63 -26.47
CA LEU A 199 -0.98 -4.97 -25.36
C LEU A 199 0.44 -4.56 -25.77
N GLY A 200 0.72 -3.27 -25.81
CA GLY A 200 2.03 -2.71 -26.10
C GLY A 200 2.84 -2.44 -24.85
N ILE A 201 3.54 -3.44 -24.30
CA ILE A 201 4.17 -3.40 -22.97
C ILE A 201 5.70 -3.50 -23.00
N ALA A 202 6.27 -4.10 -24.04
CA ALA A 202 7.71 -4.29 -24.17
C ALA A 202 8.43 -2.98 -24.50
N SER A 203 9.57 -2.75 -23.83
CA SER A 203 10.46 -1.62 -24.13
C SER A 203 11.03 -1.76 -25.54
N LEU A 204 11.23 -0.63 -26.23
CA LEU A 204 11.68 -0.61 -27.63
C LEU A 204 13.11 -1.18 -27.78
N GLY A 205 13.89 -1.18 -26.69
CA GLY A 205 15.21 -1.82 -26.62
C GLY A 205 15.19 -3.35 -26.72
N PHE A 206 14.01 -3.98 -26.68
CA PHE A 206 13.83 -5.42 -26.77
C PHE A 206 13.01 -5.82 -27.99
N ASP A 207 13.33 -6.97 -28.54
CA ASP A 207 12.69 -7.55 -29.73
C ASP A 207 11.21 -7.88 -29.51
N ALA A 208 10.79 -8.16 -28.28
CA ALA A 208 9.39 -8.30 -27.89
C ALA A 208 8.52 -7.09 -28.29
N ALA A 209 9.09 -5.88 -28.38
CA ALA A 209 8.36 -4.71 -28.90
C ALA A 209 7.95 -4.88 -30.37
N SER A 210 8.66 -5.72 -31.14
CA SER A 210 8.28 -6.04 -32.52
C SER A 210 6.96 -6.82 -32.59
N ILE A 211 6.67 -7.67 -31.60
CA ILE A 211 5.38 -8.36 -31.49
C ILE A 211 4.29 -7.33 -31.22
N ASP A 212 4.49 -6.58 -30.15
CA ASP A 212 3.56 -5.62 -29.59
C ASP A 212 3.17 -4.54 -30.59
N LEU A 213 4.12 -4.10 -31.41
CA LEU A 213 3.95 -2.99 -32.36
C LEU A 213 3.65 -3.49 -33.77
N PHE A 214 4.50 -4.36 -34.34
CA PHE A 214 4.49 -4.58 -35.78
C PHE A 214 3.48 -5.63 -36.23
N VAL A 215 3.17 -6.63 -35.40
CA VAL A 215 2.11 -7.61 -35.71
C VAL A 215 0.76 -6.91 -35.88
N PRO A 216 0.23 -6.14 -34.90
CA PRO A 216 -1.05 -5.47 -35.08
C PRO A 216 -1.01 -4.40 -36.17
N LEU A 217 0.06 -3.59 -36.26
CA LEU A 217 0.10 -2.47 -37.22
C LEU A 217 0.19 -2.92 -38.68
N ALA A 218 0.92 -3.99 -38.99
CA ALA A 218 1.00 -4.52 -40.35
C ALA A 218 -0.30 -5.20 -40.80
N LEU A 219 -1.10 -5.71 -39.85
CA LEU A 219 -2.34 -6.45 -40.11
C LEU A 219 -3.60 -5.58 -40.01
N GLY A 220 -3.48 -4.30 -39.66
CA GLY A 220 -4.62 -3.37 -39.58
C GLY A 220 -5.35 -3.38 -38.23
N GLY A 221 -4.75 -4.01 -37.21
CA GLY A 221 -5.18 -3.96 -35.81
C GLY A 221 -4.71 -2.70 -35.09
N SER A 222 -4.64 -2.73 -33.76
CA SER A 222 -4.24 -1.56 -32.96
C SER A 222 -3.32 -1.94 -31.79
N VAL A 223 -2.43 -1.02 -31.42
CA VAL A 223 -1.54 -1.11 -30.28
C VAL A 223 -2.14 -0.33 -29.11
N GLN A 224 -2.38 -1.01 -27.99
CA GLN A 224 -2.72 -0.39 -26.72
C GLN A 224 -1.41 -0.17 -25.95
N LEU A 225 -0.80 1.00 -26.14
CA LEU A 225 0.56 1.30 -25.69
C LEU A 225 0.58 1.66 -24.19
N LEU A 226 1.08 0.73 -23.35
CA LEU A 226 1.21 0.95 -21.92
C LEU A 226 2.43 1.82 -21.61
N GLY A 227 2.24 2.82 -20.73
CA GLY A 227 3.33 3.67 -20.25
C GLY A 227 4.32 2.93 -19.35
N VAL A 228 5.56 3.43 -19.25
CA VAL A 228 6.62 2.79 -18.45
C VAL A 228 6.27 2.75 -16.97
N GLU A 229 5.68 3.82 -16.44
CA GLU A 229 5.31 3.94 -15.01
C GLU A 229 4.16 3.00 -14.63
N ASP A 230 3.22 2.76 -15.55
CA ASP A 230 2.04 1.93 -15.33
C ASP A 230 2.37 0.42 -15.35
N ARG A 231 3.53 0.04 -15.90
CA ARG A 231 3.94 -1.35 -16.15
C ARG A 231 4.14 -2.17 -14.88
N SER A 232 4.65 -1.55 -13.82
CA SER A 232 5.01 -2.21 -12.56
C SER A 232 3.90 -2.21 -11.52
N ASP A 233 2.79 -1.51 -11.76
CA ASP A 233 1.62 -1.52 -10.89
C ASP A 233 0.58 -2.53 -11.43
N PRO A 234 0.33 -3.66 -10.72
CA PRO A 234 -0.65 -4.66 -11.13
C PRO A 234 -2.06 -4.09 -11.33
N THR A 235 -2.45 -3.10 -10.51
CA THR A 235 -3.76 -2.45 -10.56
C THR A 235 -3.88 -1.62 -11.82
N ARG A 236 -2.86 -0.84 -12.17
CA ARG A 236 -2.84 -0.05 -13.40
C ARG A 236 -2.76 -0.90 -14.64
N LEU A 237 -1.93 -1.95 -14.65
CA LEU A 237 -1.85 -2.89 -15.76
C LEU A 237 -3.23 -3.53 -16.02
N ARG A 238 -3.92 -3.99 -14.97
CA ARG A 238 -5.29 -4.50 -15.06
C ARG A 238 -6.26 -3.46 -15.61
N GLN A 239 -6.27 -2.25 -15.04
CA GLN A 239 -7.15 -1.17 -15.50
C GLN A 239 -6.92 -0.87 -16.98
N PHE A 240 -5.66 -0.74 -17.39
CA PHE A 240 -5.29 -0.45 -18.76
C PHE A 240 -5.81 -1.54 -19.71
N VAL A 241 -5.59 -2.82 -19.37
CA VAL A 241 -6.07 -3.98 -20.16
C VAL A 241 -7.59 -3.93 -20.34
N VAL A 242 -8.34 -3.64 -19.27
CA VAL A 242 -9.81 -3.56 -19.32
C VAL A 242 -10.28 -2.35 -20.14
N GLU A 243 -9.77 -1.15 -19.85
CA GLU A 243 -10.22 0.11 -20.45
C GLU A 243 -9.88 0.21 -21.95
N HIS A 244 -8.75 -0.40 -22.34
CA HIS A 244 -8.31 -0.47 -23.74
C HIS A 244 -8.84 -1.72 -24.45
N GLU A 245 -9.67 -2.51 -23.75
CA GLU A 245 -10.26 -3.75 -24.22
C GLU A 245 -9.24 -4.69 -24.87
N VAL A 246 -8.03 -4.77 -24.31
CA VAL A 246 -6.95 -5.61 -24.81
C VAL A 246 -7.46 -7.03 -24.98
N ASN A 247 -7.28 -7.59 -26.18
CA ASN A 247 -7.77 -8.92 -26.53
C ASN A 247 -6.66 -9.90 -26.93
N TRP A 248 -5.45 -9.39 -27.13
CA TRP A 248 -4.29 -10.11 -27.64
C TRP A 248 -3.02 -9.50 -27.04
N GLY A 249 -1.99 -10.30 -26.74
CA GLY A 249 -0.73 -9.72 -26.29
C GLY A 249 0.32 -10.75 -25.90
N PHE A 250 1.57 -10.30 -25.96
CA PHE A 250 2.72 -11.00 -25.40
C PHE A 250 3.07 -10.42 -24.02
N ILE A 251 3.32 -11.29 -23.05
CA ILE A 251 3.68 -10.89 -21.69
C ILE A 251 4.54 -11.95 -21.00
N THR A 252 5.50 -11.54 -20.19
CA THR A 252 6.38 -12.47 -19.47
C THR A 252 5.61 -13.18 -18.35
N PRO A 253 6.01 -14.42 -17.94
CA PRO A 253 5.41 -15.13 -16.81
C PRO A 253 5.38 -14.29 -15.53
N THR A 254 6.49 -13.63 -15.23
CA THR A 254 6.65 -12.72 -14.08
C THR A 254 5.61 -11.60 -14.06
N MET A 255 5.27 -11.02 -15.22
CA MET A 255 4.29 -9.93 -15.27
C MET A 255 2.86 -10.45 -15.31
N LEU A 256 2.64 -11.57 -16.00
CA LEU A 256 1.35 -12.23 -16.07
C LEU A 256 0.91 -12.74 -14.69
N SER A 257 1.85 -13.19 -13.84
CA SER A 257 1.54 -13.69 -12.50
C SER A 257 0.91 -12.63 -11.60
N MET A 258 1.16 -11.35 -11.88
CA MET A 258 0.59 -10.21 -11.15
C MET A 258 -0.90 -9.96 -11.44
N LEU A 259 -1.43 -10.54 -12.52
CA LEU A 259 -2.81 -10.35 -12.95
C LEU A 259 -3.65 -11.59 -12.65
N ASP A 260 -4.92 -11.36 -12.29
CA ASP A 260 -5.93 -12.43 -12.23
C ASP A 260 -6.69 -12.49 -13.56
N PRO A 261 -6.74 -13.65 -14.24
CA PRO A 261 -7.53 -13.81 -15.45
C PRO A 261 -9.02 -13.46 -15.33
N ALA A 262 -9.61 -13.58 -14.14
CA ALA A 262 -11.01 -13.22 -13.89
C ALA A 262 -11.26 -11.71 -13.99
N GLU A 263 -10.23 -10.90 -13.75
CA GLU A 263 -10.31 -9.43 -13.80
C GLU A 263 -10.14 -8.86 -15.21
N VAL A 264 -9.62 -9.66 -16.16
CA VAL A 264 -9.38 -9.26 -17.55
C VAL A 264 -10.08 -10.20 -18.55
N PRO A 265 -11.40 -10.39 -18.44
CA PRO A 265 -12.14 -11.39 -19.22
C PRO A 265 -12.13 -11.11 -20.73
N GLY A 266 -11.83 -9.88 -21.15
CA GLY A 266 -11.71 -9.47 -22.56
C GLY A 266 -10.44 -9.97 -23.26
N TRP A 267 -9.43 -10.45 -22.50
CA TRP A 267 -8.16 -10.90 -23.05
C TRP A 267 -8.25 -12.35 -23.57
N ARG A 268 -8.44 -12.49 -24.88
CA ARG A 268 -8.77 -13.75 -25.56
C ARG A 268 -7.56 -14.61 -25.91
N LEU A 269 -6.42 -13.99 -26.20
CA LEU A 269 -5.18 -14.70 -26.52
C LEU A 269 -4.01 -14.12 -25.73
N VAL A 270 -3.42 -14.95 -24.88
CA VAL A 270 -2.22 -14.61 -24.10
C VAL A 270 -1.06 -15.43 -24.63
N MET A 271 -0.06 -14.74 -25.18
CA MET A 271 1.24 -15.34 -25.45
C MET A 271 2.14 -15.07 -24.26
N CYS A 272 2.82 -16.10 -23.79
CA CYS A 272 3.75 -16.02 -22.69
C CYS A 272 5.12 -16.54 -23.14
N GLY A 273 6.19 -15.88 -22.72
CA GLY A 273 7.53 -16.29 -23.15
C GLY A 273 8.61 -15.38 -22.61
N GLY A 274 9.85 -15.68 -23.01
CA GLY A 274 11.03 -14.99 -22.50
C GLY A 274 11.52 -15.50 -21.14
N GLU A 275 10.77 -16.37 -20.46
CA GLU A 275 11.15 -17.17 -19.29
C GLU A 275 10.51 -18.56 -19.43
N ALA A 276 10.93 -19.53 -18.64
CA ALA A 276 10.20 -20.80 -18.56
C ALA A 276 8.82 -20.53 -17.92
N VAL A 277 7.74 -20.93 -18.61
CA VAL A 277 6.37 -20.75 -18.12
C VAL A 277 6.04 -21.87 -17.13
N PRO A 278 5.67 -21.57 -15.87
CA PRO A 278 5.23 -22.60 -14.93
C PRO A 278 3.89 -23.20 -15.35
N ALA A 279 3.74 -24.53 -15.25
CA ALA A 279 2.49 -25.23 -15.55
C ALA A 279 1.28 -24.67 -14.76
N GLU A 280 1.49 -24.29 -13.49
CA GLU A 280 0.45 -23.68 -12.65
C GLU A 280 -0.05 -22.34 -13.22
N LEU A 281 0.86 -21.48 -13.70
CA LEU A 281 0.51 -20.20 -14.28
C LEU A 281 -0.27 -20.40 -15.59
N ALA A 282 0.18 -21.31 -16.45
CA ALA A 282 -0.53 -21.66 -17.67
C ALA A 282 -1.93 -22.23 -17.36
N ALA A 283 -2.04 -23.12 -16.36
CA ALA A 283 -3.31 -23.72 -15.95
C ALA A 283 -4.31 -22.67 -15.43
N ARG A 284 -3.82 -21.66 -14.71
CA ARG A 284 -4.63 -20.52 -14.24
C ARG A 284 -5.20 -19.71 -15.39
N TRP A 285 -4.40 -19.48 -16.44
CA TRP A 285 -4.77 -18.63 -17.57
C TRP A 285 -5.48 -19.36 -18.71
N LEU A 286 -5.40 -20.69 -18.81
CA LEU A 286 -6.03 -21.46 -19.86
C LEU A 286 -7.58 -21.33 -19.96
N PRO A 287 -8.35 -21.27 -18.87
CA PRO A 287 -9.82 -21.27 -18.97
C PRO A 287 -10.38 -20.06 -19.71
N GLY A 288 -11.21 -20.31 -20.72
CA GLY A 288 -11.95 -19.28 -21.46
C GLY A 288 -11.15 -18.48 -22.48
N ARG A 289 -9.88 -18.84 -22.74
CA ARG A 289 -8.97 -18.13 -23.65
C ARG A 289 -7.94 -19.07 -24.27
N ARG A 290 -7.22 -18.59 -25.28
CA ARG A 290 -6.07 -19.29 -25.86
C ARG A 290 -4.79 -18.88 -25.13
N PHE A 291 -3.98 -19.85 -24.74
CA PHE A 291 -2.71 -19.63 -24.06
C PHE A 291 -1.58 -20.27 -24.87
N ILE A 292 -0.60 -19.48 -25.25
CA ILE A 292 0.52 -19.92 -26.09
C ILE A 292 1.82 -19.69 -25.33
N ASP A 293 2.58 -20.76 -25.10
CA ASP A 293 3.99 -20.65 -24.69
C ASP A 293 4.85 -20.40 -25.93
N SER A 294 5.82 -19.50 -25.81
CA SER A 294 6.58 -18.95 -26.92
C SER A 294 8.05 -18.83 -26.57
N TYR A 295 8.89 -19.33 -27.47
CA TYR A 295 10.35 -19.32 -27.36
C TYR A 295 10.99 -18.73 -28.62
N GLY A 296 11.94 -17.83 -28.41
CA GLY A 296 12.89 -17.41 -29.42
C GLY A 296 13.97 -16.51 -28.83
N PRO A 297 15.21 -16.57 -29.33
CA PRO A 297 16.22 -15.55 -29.09
C PRO A 297 16.14 -14.40 -30.11
N THR A 298 16.73 -13.27 -29.77
CA THR A 298 16.79 -12.08 -30.65
C THR A 298 17.41 -12.35 -32.00
N GLU A 299 18.40 -13.24 -32.06
CA GLU A 299 19.08 -13.64 -33.30
C GLU A 299 18.18 -14.42 -34.28
N THR A 300 17.01 -14.88 -33.86
CA THR A 300 16.02 -15.56 -34.72
C THR A 300 14.75 -14.73 -34.87
N THR A 301 14.83 -13.42 -34.65
CA THR A 301 13.71 -12.47 -34.75
C THR A 301 12.55 -12.85 -33.84
N VAL A 302 12.70 -12.48 -32.56
CA VAL A 302 11.63 -12.49 -31.55
C VAL A 302 11.20 -13.89 -31.07
N LEU A 303 10.40 -14.63 -31.84
CA LEU A 303 9.87 -15.95 -31.49
C LEU A 303 10.01 -16.90 -32.67
N VAL A 304 10.31 -18.16 -32.40
CA VAL A 304 10.54 -19.17 -33.44
C VAL A 304 9.98 -20.54 -33.13
N VAL A 305 9.73 -20.87 -31.87
CA VAL A 305 9.05 -22.10 -31.43
C VAL A 305 7.89 -21.72 -30.52
N THR A 306 6.71 -22.28 -30.74
CA THR A 306 5.51 -21.99 -29.94
C THR A 306 4.69 -23.25 -29.68
N ASP A 307 4.04 -23.34 -28.53
CA ASP A 307 3.03 -24.36 -28.20
C ASP A 307 1.73 -23.67 -27.78
N GLU A 308 0.63 -23.99 -28.46
CA GLU A 308 -0.69 -23.67 -27.91
C GLU A 308 -1.05 -24.72 -26.88
N VAL A 309 -1.12 -24.31 -25.62
CA VAL A 309 -1.34 -25.19 -24.49
C VAL A 309 -2.73 -25.80 -24.61
N SER A 310 -2.79 -27.13 -24.68
CA SER A 310 -4.03 -27.89 -24.75
C SER A 310 -4.05 -28.97 -23.68
N GLY A 311 -5.14 -29.02 -22.90
CA GLY A 311 -5.27 -29.93 -21.76
C GLY A 311 -4.61 -29.41 -20.47
N LEU A 312 -4.42 -30.30 -19.50
CA LEU A 312 -3.81 -29.97 -18.21
C LEU A 312 -2.29 -29.79 -18.37
N PRO A 313 -1.71 -28.62 -18.10
CA PRO A 313 -0.27 -28.38 -18.20
C PRO A 313 0.51 -29.22 -17.20
N GLN A 314 1.71 -29.68 -17.58
CA GLN A 314 2.64 -30.37 -16.69
C GLN A 314 4.06 -29.83 -16.88
N ASP A 315 4.81 -29.72 -15.79
CA ASP A 315 6.19 -29.27 -15.82
C ASP A 315 7.17 -30.42 -16.16
N PRO A 316 8.21 -30.17 -16.98
CA PRO A 316 8.42 -28.95 -17.76
C PRO A 316 7.47 -28.87 -18.96
N MET A 317 6.89 -27.68 -19.19
CA MET A 317 6.05 -27.44 -20.36
C MET A 317 6.87 -27.51 -21.67
N PRO A 318 6.32 -28.12 -22.75
CA PRO A 318 6.92 -28.00 -24.07
C PRO A 318 6.84 -26.56 -24.58
N ILE A 319 7.95 -26.02 -25.07
CA ILE A 319 7.98 -24.75 -25.81
C ILE A 319 7.38 -24.88 -27.21
N GLY A 320 7.14 -26.12 -27.67
CA GLY A 320 6.27 -26.44 -28.80
C GLY A 320 7.00 -26.75 -30.10
N ARG A 321 6.49 -26.24 -31.21
CA ARG A 321 7.00 -26.51 -32.57
C ARG A 321 7.44 -25.23 -33.28
N PRO A 322 8.33 -25.33 -34.27
CA PRO A 322 8.74 -24.17 -35.04
C PRO A 322 7.56 -23.45 -35.71
N LEU A 323 7.63 -22.12 -35.74
CA LEU A 323 6.77 -21.27 -36.54
C LEU A 323 6.84 -21.68 -38.02
N PRO A 324 5.85 -21.29 -38.84
CA PRO A 324 5.92 -21.50 -40.28
C PRO A 324 7.27 -21.08 -40.88
N ASN A 325 7.72 -21.79 -41.92
CA ASN A 325 9.02 -21.65 -42.60
C ASN A 325 10.28 -21.92 -41.76
N HIS A 326 10.16 -22.11 -40.45
CA HIS A 326 11.30 -22.36 -39.58
C HIS A 326 11.57 -23.85 -39.36
N ARG A 327 12.80 -24.13 -38.94
CA ARG A 327 13.28 -25.46 -38.60
C ARG A 327 14.00 -25.44 -37.27
N ALA A 328 13.81 -26.48 -36.49
CA ALA A 328 14.53 -26.72 -35.26
C ALA A 328 15.20 -28.09 -35.31
N TYR A 329 16.47 -28.12 -34.95
CA TYR A 329 17.31 -29.32 -34.94
C TYR A 329 17.86 -29.50 -33.52
N VAL A 330 17.87 -30.74 -33.03
CA VAL A 330 18.49 -31.08 -31.75
C VAL A 330 19.74 -31.90 -32.03
N VAL A 331 20.90 -31.42 -31.57
CA VAL A 331 22.20 -31.97 -31.96
C VAL A 331 23.11 -32.24 -30.77
N ASP A 332 24.06 -33.16 -30.94
CA ASP A 332 25.15 -33.41 -30.00
C ASP A 332 26.30 -32.38 -30.16
N ALA A 333 27.36 -32.55 -29.37
CA ALA A 333 28.53 -31.65 -29.38
C ALA A 333 29.30 -31.63 -30.72
N ASP A 334 29.14 -32.66 -31.55
CA ASP A 334 29.75 -32.79 -32.87
C ASP A 334 28.79 -32.36 -34.00
N LEU A 335 27.67 -31.69 -33.65
CA LEU A 335 26.61 -31.29 -34.57
C LEU A 335 25.96 -32.48 -35.32
N ARG A 336 25.87 -33.65 -34.68
CA ARG A 336 25.08 -34.77 -35.21
C ARG A 336 23.69 -34.75 -34.61
N LEU A 337 22.69 -35.05 -35.43
CA LEU A 337 21.30 -35.13 -34.97
C LEU A 337 21.15 -36.25 -33.93
N VAL A 338 20.55 -35.94 -32.80
CA VAL A 338 20.17 -36.93 -31.78
C VAL A 338 18.79 -37.51 -32.09
N GLY A 339 18.41 -38.60 -31.42
CA GLY A 339 17.08 -39.20 -31.54
C GLY A 339 16.02 -38.53 -30.64
N PRO A 340 14.72 -38.65 -30.95
CA PRO A 340 13.65 -38.17 -30.08
C PRO A 340 13.78 -38.75 -28.68
N GLY A 341 13.69 -37.89 -27.66
CA GLY A 341 13.92 -38.25 -26.27
C GLY A 341 15.34 -37.99 -25.75
N GLU A 342 16.32 -37.79 -26.63
CA GLU A 342 17.69 -37.44 -26.25
C GLU A 342 17.85 -35.93 -26.04
N ILE A 343 18.80 -35.57 -25.18
CA ILE A 343 19.11 -34.17 -24.85
C ILE A 343 20.21 -33.68 -25.78
N GLY A 344 20.04 -32.51 -26.38
CA GLY A 344 21.05 -31.88 -27.23
C GLY A 344 20.90 -30.36 -27.30
N GLU A 345 21.81 -29.70 -28.02
CA GLU A 345 21.76 -28.26 -28.30
C GLU A 345 20.67 -27.98 -29.37
N LEU A 346 19.88 -26.94 -29.16
CA LEU A 346 18.89 -26.46 -30.13
C LEU A 346 19.56 -25.56 -31.19
N LEU A 347 19.41 -25.94 -32.45
CA LEU A 347 19.77 -25.12 -33.61
C LEU A 347 18.51 -24.69 -34.36
N ILE A 348 18.45 -23.42 -34.75
CA ILE A 348 17.30 -22.84 -35.45
C ILE A 348 17.70 -22.45 -36.87
N GLY A 349 16.91 -22.86 -37.85
CA GLY A 349 17.04 -22.48 -39.26
C GLY A 349 15.77 -21.78 -39.76
N GLY A 350 15.92 -21.00 -40.84
CA GLY A 350 14.79 -20.38 -41.52
C GLY A 350 14.96 -18.88 -41.79
N PRO A 351 13.93 -18.25 -42.36
CA PRO A 351 13.97 -16.85 -42.78
C PRO A 351 13.96 -15.83 -41.63
N GLY A 352 13.63 -16.22 -40.39
CA GLY A 352 13.72 -15.34 -39.23
C GLY A 352 15.14 -15.13 -38.68
N LEU A 353 16.17 -15.79 -39.24
CA LEU A 353 17.55 -15.58 -38.82
C LEU A 353 18.03 -14.17 -39.14
N ALA A 354 18.51 -13.46 -38.12
CA ALA A 354 19.20 -12.19 -38.26
C ALA A 354 20.41 -12.30 -39.19
N THR A 355 20.85 -11.16 -39.73
CA THR A 355 22.05 -11.11 -40.59
C THR A 355 23.28 -11.53 -39.80
N GLY A 356 23.37 -11.10 -38.54
CA GLY A 356 24.46 -11.42 -37.62
C GLY A 356 24.63 -10.34 -36.55
N TYR A 357 25.80 -10.32 -35.94
CA TYR A 357 26.20 -9.29 -34.99
C TYR A 357 26.96 -8.15 -35.67
N LEU A 358 26.53 -6.91 -35.40
CA LEU A 358 27.16 -5.69 -35.87
C LEU A 358 28.63 -5.64 -35.45
N ASN A 359 29.53 -5.41 -36.40
CA ASN A 359 30.98 -5.28 -36.18
C ASN A 359 31.65 -6.50 -35.49
N ARG A 360 31.02 -7.69 -35.50
CA ARG A 360 31.56 -8.91 -34.88
C ARG A 360 31.52 -10.13 -35.81
N PRO A 361 32.22 -10.11 -36.96
CA PRO A 361 32.16 -11.20 -37.95
C PRO A 361 32.60 -12.57 -37.40
N GLY A 362 33.59 -12.60 -36.49
CA GLY A 362 34.03 -13.84 -35.84
C GLY A 362 32.94 -14.47 -34.97
N LEU A 363 32.24 -13.66 -34.16
CA LEU A 363 31.13 -14.14 -33.33
C LEU A 363 29.93 -14.54 -34.21
N THR A 364 29.67 -13.80 -35.29
CA THR A 364 28.65 -14.16 -36.26
C THR A 364 28.94 -15.52 -36.88
N ALA A 365 30.17 -15.80 -37.32
CA ALA A 365 30.53 -17.09 -37.90
C ALA A 365 30.48 -18.26 -36.90
N ASP A 366 30.75 -17.99 -35.61
CA ASP A 366 30.65 -19.00 -34.54
C ASP A 366 29.19 -19.40 -34.24
N ARG A 367 28.27 -18.43 -34.28
CA ARG A 367 26.86 -18.63 -33.90
C ARG A 367 25.92 -18.87 -35.08
N PHE A 368 26.15 -18.24 -36.22
CA PHE A 368 25.40 -18.41 -37.46
C PHE A 368 26.18 -19.32 -38.40
N VAL A 369 26.07 -20.62 -38.17
CA VAL A 369 26.81 -21.66 -38.89
C VAL A 369 26.09 -22.05 -40.18
N PRO A 370 26.78 -22.64 -41.18
CA PRO A 370 26.12 -23.22 -42.35
C PRO A 370 25.10 -24.31 -41.96
N ASP A 371 23.96 -24.37 -42.65
CA ASP A 371 22.99 -25.45 -42.47
C ASP A 371 23.47 -26.73 -43.16
N ALA A 372 24.11 -27.61 -42.39
CA ALA A 372 24.61 -28.89 -42.85
C ALA A 372 23.50 -29.93 -43.14
N TYR A 373 22.24 -29.63 -42.82
CA TYR A 373 21.10 -30.55 -42.97
C TYR A 373 20.16 -30.15 -44.12
N SER A 374 20.46 -29.06 -44.82
CA SER A 374 19.66 -28.56 -45.94
C SER A 374 20.39 -28.73 -47.26
N ASP A 375 19.67 -29.22 -48.28
CA ASP A 375 20.17 -29.29 -49.65
C ASP A 375 20.16 -27.93 -50.37
N LEU A 376 19.58 -26.89 -49.75
CA LEU A 376 19.51 -25.54 -50.32
C LEU A 376 20.83 -24.79 -50.07
N PRO A 377 21.51 -24.31 -51.12
CA PRO A 377 22.76 -23.56 -50.98
C PRO A 377 22.57 -22.29 -50.14
N GLY A 378 23.55 -21.99 -49.28
CA GLY A 378 23.62 -20.73 -48.53
C GLY A 378 22.71 -20.64 -47.31
N GLN A 379 21.98 -21.71 -46.96
CA GLN A 379 21.21 -21.75 -45.72
C GLN A 379 22.12 -21.73 -44.48
N ARG A 380 21.61 -21.14 -43.40
CA ARG A 380 22.33 -20.97 -42.12
C ARG A 380 21.47 -21.49 -40.98
N LEU A 381 22.14 -21.85 -39.88
CA LEU A 381 21.55 -22.19 -38.60
C LEU A 381 22.11 -21.26 -37.53
N TYR A 382 21.27 -20.89 -36.57
CA TYR A 382 21.69 -20.22 -35.35
C TYR A 382 21.83 -21.23 -34.21
N ARG A 383 23.02 -21.25 -33.59
CA ARG A 383 23.34 -22.05 -32.39
C ARG A 383 22.86 -21.33 -31.13
N THR A 384 21.75 -21.79 -30.58
CA THR A 384 21.08 -21.08 -29.47
C THR A 384 21.84 -21.15 -28.15
N GLY A 385 22.65 -22.21 -27.95
CA GLY A 385 23.25 -22.57 -26.66
C GLY A 385 22.27 -23.17 -25.65
N ASP A 386 21.00 -23.38 -26.04
CA ASP A 386 19.96 -23.91 -25.17
C ASP A 386 19.89 -25.44 -25.30
N LEU A 387 19.79 -26.13 -24.16
CA LEU A 387 19.61 -27.58 -24.09
C LEU A 387 18.13 -27.92 -24.15
N VAL A 388 17.78 -28.81 -25.07
CA VAL A 388 16.41 -29.21 -25.29
C VAL A 388 16.32 -30.72 -25.51
N ARG A 389 15.08 -31.21 -25.48
CA ARG A 389 14.73 -32.56 -25.92
C ARG A 389 13.50 -32.48 -26.80
N GLN A 390 13.54 -33.14 -27.96
CA GLN A 390 12.36 -33.31 -28.79
C GLN A 390 11.55 -34.53 -28.32
N LEU A 391 10.25 -34.34 -28.13
CA LEU A 391 9.31 -35.40 -27.81
C LEU A 391 8.98 -36.24 -29.06
N PRO A 392 8.47 -37.47 -28.91
CA PRO A 392 8.08 -38.31 -30.05
C PRO A 392 7.00 -37.69 -30.94
N ASP A 393 6.17 -36.79 -30.41
CA ASP A 393 5.19 -36.07 -31.20
C ASP A 393 5.81 -34.92 -32.02
N GLY A 394 7.06 -34.55 -31.76
CA GLY A 394 7.81 -33.49 -32.44
C GLY A 394 7.83 -32.14 -31.70
N ARG A 395 7.13 -32.01 -30.56
CA ARG A 395 7.25 -30.83 -29.69
C ARG A 395 8.61 -30.82 -28.98
N ILE A 396 9.11 -29.63 -28.69
CA ILE A 396 10.40 -29.40 -28.05
C ILE A 396 10.18 -29.01 -26.60
N VAL A 397 10.93 -29.61 -25.69
CA VAL A 397 10.97 -29.26 -24.27
C VAL A 397 12.29 -28.57 -23.98
N TYR A 398 12.21 -27.37 -23.41
CA TYR A 398 13.38 -26.63 -22.95
C TYR A 398 13.86 -27.17 -21.59
N LEU A 399 15.17 -27.41 -21.46
CA LEU A 399 15.76 -28.02 -20.26
C LEU A 399 16.76 -27.09 -19.55
N GLY A 400 17.06 -25.93 -20.14
CA GLY A 400 18.05 -25.00 -19.62
C GLY A 400 19.09 -24.63 -20.67
N ARG A 401 20.24 -24.15 -20.20
CA ARG A 401 21.33 -23.67 -21.05
C ARG A 401 22.57 -24.51 -20.90
N ALA A 402 23.30 -24.69 -21.99
CA ALA A 402 24.64 -25.25 -21.96
C ALA A 402 25.67 -24.24 -21.45
N ASP A 403 25.40 -22.95 -21.61
CA ASP A 403 26.24 -21.84 -21.14
C ASP A 403 25.67 -21.13 -19.90
N ARG A 404 26.28 -20.00 -19.52
CA ARG A 404 25.98 -19.26 -18.28
C ARG A 404 24.99 -18.12 -18.45
N GLN A 405 24.33 -18.02 -19.59
CA GLN A 405 23.27 -17.02 -19.78
C GLN A 405 22.03 -17.42 -18.97
N VAL A 406 21.28 -16.42 -18.51
CA VAL A 406 20.01 -16.64 -17.80
C VAL A 406 18.92 -15.77 -18.42
N LYS A 407 17.66 -16.17 -18.23
CA LYS A 407 16.51 -15.36 -18.61
C LYS A 407 15.88 -14.79 -17.33
N ILE A 408 15.93 -13.47 -17.15
CA ILE A 408 15.38 -12.76 -15.99
C ILE A 408 14.44 -11.66 -16.49
N ARG A 409 13.18 -11.65 -16.04
CA ARG A 409 12.17 -10.64 -16.44
C ARG A 409 12.05 -10.50 -17.97
N GLY A 410 12.08 -11.62 -18.67
CA GLY A 410 12.07 -11.72 -20.14
C GLY A 410 13.37 -11.33 -20.83
N GLN A 411 14.45 -11.04 -20.11
CA GLN A 411 15.72 -10.58 -20.67
C GLN A 411 16.75 -11.71 -20.69
N ARG A 412 17.40 -11.92 -21.83
CA ARG A 412 18.58 -12.79 -21.96
C ARG A 412 19.79 -12.03 -21.41
N ILE A 413 20.23 -12.40 -20.21
CA ILE A 413 21.29 -11.75 -19.46
C ILE A 413 22.53 -12.65 -19.41
N GLU A 414 23.66 -12.10 -19.85
CA GLU A 414 24.99 -12.65 -19.65
C GLU A 414 25.47 -12.32 -18.24
N LEU A 415 25.51 -13.31 -17.33
CA LEU A 415 26.03 -13.10 -15.98
C LEU A 415 27.48 -12.57 -15.98
N GLY A 416 28.26 -12.97 -16.98
CA GLY A 416 29.63 -12.48 -17.19
C GLY A 416 29.74 -10.97 -17.46
N GLU A 417 28.73 -10.33 -18.09
CA GLU A 417 28.73 -8.86 -18.28
C GLU A 417 28.64 -8.16 -16.93
N ILE A 418 27.78 -8.66 -16.05
CA ILE A 418 27.62 -8.14 -14.69
C ILE A 418 28.89 -8.40 -13.88
N GLU A 419 29.45 -9.61 -13.95
CA GLU A 419 30.72 -9.97 -13.29
C GLU A 419 31.87 -9.06 -13.74
N THR A 420 31.94 -8.76 -15.03
CA THR A 420 32.97 -7.87 -15.61
C THR A 420 32.79 -6.44 -15.12
N VAL A 421 31.58 -5.89 -15.22
CA VAL A 421 31.31 -4.53 -14.74
C VAL A 421 31.59 -4.42 -13.25
N LEU A 422 31.11 -5.34 -12.42
CA LEU A 422 31.38 -5.32 -10.98
C LEU A 422 32.87 -5.52 -10.67
N GLY A 423 33.57 -6.39 -11.42
CA GLY A 423 35.00 -6.65 -11.27
C GLY A 423 35.90 -5.49 -11.71
N GLU A 424 35.42 -4.59 -12.58
CA GLU A 424 36.13 -3.36 -12.95
C GLU A 424 36.02 -2.26 -11.88
N HIS A 425 35.20 -2.44 -10.84
CA HIS A 425 35.15 -1.49 -9.74
C HIS A 425 36.49 -1.50 -8.97
N PRO A 426 37.14 -0.33 -8.71
CA PRO A 426 38.48 -0.27 -8.10
C PRO A 426 38.63 -1.06 -6.79
N ASP A 427 37.57 -1.09 -5.99
CA ASP A 427 37.53 -1.74 -4.68
C ASP A 427 37.06 -3.22 -4.67
N VAL A 428 36.74 -3.79 -5.84
CA VAL A 428 36.34 -5.20 -5.99
C VAL A 428 37.52 -6.01 -6.50
N ARG A 429 37.90 -7.07 -5.78
CA ARG A 429 39.00 -7.96 -6.20
C ARG A 429 38.52 -9.04 -7.16
N GLN A 430 37.39 -9.67 -6.84
CA GLN A 430 36.71 -10.65 -7.69
C GLN A 430 35.20 -10.50 -7.54
N ALA A 431 34.48 -10.74 -8.64
CA ALA A 431 33.03 -10.75 -8.67
C ALA A 431 32.52 -12.04 -9.33
N ALA A 432 31.45 -12.59 -8.79
CA ALA A 432 30.68 -13.68 -9.35
C ALA A 432 29.19 -13.34 -9.24
N VAL A 433 28.38 -13.73 -10.21
CA VAL A 433 26.93 -13.51 -10.17
C VAL A 433 26.22 -14.83 -10.47
N GLU A 434 25.17 -15.13 -9.71
CA GLU A 434 24.28 -16.27 -9.94
C GLU A 434 22.82 -15.82 -10.00
N ALA A 435 22.02 -16.55 -10.77
CA ALA A 435 20.57 -16.44 -10.71
C ALA A 435 20.01 -17.50 -9.75
N VAL A 436 19.09 -17.11 -8.86
CA VAL A 436 18.42 -17.99 -7.89
C VAL A 436 16.91 -17.78 -7.90
N PRO A 437 16.10 -18.75 -7.45
CA PRO A 437 14.66 -18.54 -7.27
C PRO A 437 14.38 -17.43 -6.24
N GLY A 438 13.48 -16.52 -6.58
CA GLY A 438 12.97 -15.47 -5.70
C GLY A 438 11.43 -15.45 -5.66
N PRO A 439 10.82 -14.51 -4.91
CA PRO A 439 9.37 -14.48 -4.66
C PRO A 439 8.49 -14.27 -5.91
N VAL A 440 9.05 -13.67 -6.96
CA VAL A 440 8.34 -13.33 -8.22
C VAL A 440 9.14 -13.81 -9.44
N GLY A 441 9.73 -15.01 -9.35
CA GLY A 441 10.60 -15.58 -10.39
C GLY A 441 12.09 -15.53 -10.03
N ALA A 442 12.97 -15.72 -11.01
CA ALA A 442 14.41 -15.73 -10.76
C ALA A 442 14.97 -14.32 -10.48
N GLU A 443 15.89 -14.21 -9.52
CA GLU A 443 16.61 -12.98 -9.17
C GLU A 443 18.13 -13.16 -9.31
N LEU A 444 18.85 -12.05 -9.47
CA LEU A 444 20.32 -12.04 -9.58
C LEU A 444 20.96 -11.74 -8.22
N VAL A 445 21.91 -12.57 -7.80
CA VAL A 445 22.71 -12.37 -6.58
C VAL A 445 24.19 -12.25 -6.97
N ALA A 446 24.82 -11.14 -6.56
CA ALA A 446 26.25 -10.93 -6.78
C ALA A 446 27.06 -11.34 -5.54
N PHE A 447 28.21 -11.95 -5.75
CA PHE A 447 29.18 -12.38 -4.76
C PHE A 447 30.49 -11.67 -5.00
N LEU A 448 31.00 -10.97 -4.00
CA LEU A 448 32.19 -10.13 -4.14
C LEU A 448 33.25 -10.50 -3.11
N THR A 449 34.52 -10.50 -3.53
CA THR A 449 35.66 -10.55 -2.61
C THR A 449 36.28 -9.16 -2.47
N PRO A 450 36.54 -8.68 -1.25
CA PRO A 450 36.97 -7.30 -1.03
C PRO A 450 38.49 -7.10 -1.23
N ALA A 451 38.89 -5.94 -1.76
CA ALA A 451 40.21 -5.35 -1.50
C ALA A 451 40.10 -4.25 -0.42
N THR A 452 39.08 -3.38 -0.54
CA THR A 452 38.59 -2.35 0.42
C THR A 452 37.12 -2.10 0.09
N ALA A 453 36.24 -3.03 0.44
CA ALA A 453 34.96 -3.26 -0.23
C ALA A 453 34.03 -2.02 -0.41
N PRO A 454 33.51 -1.75 -1.63
CA PRO A 454 32.57 -0.66 -1.88
C PRO A 454 31.17 -1.00 -1.35
N THR A 455 30.38 0.00 -0.98
CA THR A 455 29.02 -0.13 -0.44
C THR A 455 28.05 -0.76 -1.46
N GLU A 456 26.93 -1.35 -1.04
CA GLU A 456 25.93 -1.84 -2.02
C GLU A 456 25.39 -0.68 -2.86
N ALA A 457 25.23 0.50 -2.26
CA ALA A 457 24.85 1.71 -2.97
C ALA A 457 25.92 2.15 -3.99
N GLN A 458 27.21 2.08 -3.67
CA GLN A 458 28.32 2.35 -4.61
C GLN A 458 28.35 1.35 -5.75
N LEU A 459 28.25 0.07 -5.44
CA LEU A 459 28.24 -0.99 -6.44
C LEU A 459 27.04 -0.86 -7.35
N ARG A 460 25.86 -0.59 -6.78
CA ARG A 460 24.63 -0.37 -7.54
C ARG A 460 24.73 0.90 -8.37
N SER A 461 25.22 2.00 -7.82
CA SER A 461 25.44 3.27 -8.54
C SER A 461 26.45 3.12 -9.67
N TYR A 462 27.58 2.45 -9.41
CA TYR A 462 28.61 2.15 -10.40
C TYR A 462 28.09 1.22 -11.49
N ALA A 463 27.42 0.13 -11.12
CA ALA A 463 26.78 -0.79 -12.05
C ALA A 463 25.72 -0.07 -12.90
N GLN A 464 24.91 0.79 -12.29
CA GLN A 464 23.92 1.64 -12.97
C GLN A 464 24.53 2.62 -13.97
N THR A 465 25.83 2.87 -13.95
CA THR A 465 26.47 3.65 -15.02
C THR A 465 26.52 2.89 -16.35
N ARG A 466 26.45 1.55 -16.35
CA ARG A 466 26.66 0.69 -17.54
C ARG A 466 25.60 -0.38 -17.76
N LEU A 467 24.98 -0.85 -16.69
CA LEU A 467 23.97 -1.90 -16.69
C LEU A 467 22.57 -1.29 -16.62
N THR A 468 21.64 -1.87 -17.35
CA THR A 468 20.22 -1.51 -17.24
C THR A 468 19.65 -2.03 -15.92
N SER A 469 18.51 -1.49 -15.48
CA SER A 469 17.86 -1.87 -14.23
C SER A 469 17.54 -3.36 -14.10
N GLY A 470 17.27 -4.05 -15.22
CA GLY A 470 17.03 -5.51 -15.26
C GLY A 470 18.27 -6.37 -15.04
N MET A 471 19.47 -5.80 -15.22
CA MET A 471 20.76 -6.49 -15.06
C MET A 471 21.40 -6.25 -13.69
N LEU A 472 20.80 -5.41 -12.84
CA LEU A 472 21.32 -5.16 -11.52
C LEU A 472 21.01 -6.33 -10.58
N PRO A 473 22.00 -6.81 -9.80
CA PRO A 473 21.76 -7.78 -8.74
C PRO A 473 20.70 -7.28 -7.76
N ALA A 474 19.75 -8.15 -7.42
CA ALA A 474 18.77 -7.89 -6.37
C ALA A 474 19.42 -7.88 -4.98
N ARG A 475 20.46 -8.69 -4.80
CA ARG A 475 21.23 -8.84 -3.56
C ARG A 475 22.73 -8.91 -3.85
N VAL A 476 23.54 -8.43 -2.90
CA VAL A 476 25.01 -8.53 -2.93
C VAL A 476 25.50 -9.21 -1.66
N LEU A 477 26.22 -10.32 -1.81
CA LEU A 477 26.83 -11.09 -0.73
C LEU A 477 28.36 -10.91 -0.77
N ARG A 478 28.97 -10.64 0.39
CA ARG A 478 30.42 -10.47 0.50
C ARG A 478 31.03 -11.75 1.05
N LEU A 479 32.06 -12.26 0.37
CA LEU A 479 32.79 -13.44 0.77
C LEU A 479 34.26 -13.08 1.00
N ALA A 480 34.90 -13.72 1.99
CA ALA A 480 36.34 -13.56 2.20
C ALA A 480 37.13 -14.04 0.97
N GLU A 481 36.71 -15.17 0.40
CA GLU A 481 37.17 -15.72 -0.86
C GLU A 481 35.99 -16.35 -1.61
N LEU A 482 36.02 -16.33 -2.94
CA LEU A 482 35.02 -17.06 -3.72
C LEU A 482 35.30 -18.57 -3.58
N PRO A 483 34.28 -19.40 -3.30
CA PRO A 483 34.48 -20.84 -3.15
C PRO A 483 34.99 -21.43 -4.46
N VAL A 484 35.97 -22.31 -4.39
CA VAL A 484 36.52 -23.01 -5.55
C VAL A 484 36.38 -24.51 -5.36
N ASN A 485 36.10 -25.22 -6.45
CA ASN A 485 36.01 -26.65 -6.44
C ASN A 485 37.41 -27.24 -6.19
N PRO A 486 37.60 -28.04 -5.13
CA PRO A 486 38.92 -28.48 -4.67
C PRO A 486 39.64 -29.43 -5.65
N VAL A 487 38.93 -30.01 -6.62
CA VAL A 487 39.51 -30.92 -7.63
C VAL A 487 39.90 -30.17 -8.89
N THR A 488 39.08 -29.22 -9.34
CA THR A 488 39.28 -28.52 -10.63
C THR A 488 39.94 -27.16 -10.48
N GLY A 489 39.98 -26.59 -9.27
CA GLY A 489 40.47 -25.23 -8.99
C GLY A 489 39.61 -24.12 -9.58
N LYS A 490 38.44 -24.44 -10.16
CA LYS A 490 37.50 -23.48 -10.74
C LYS A 490 36.50 -23.01 -9.69
N LEU A 491 35.93 -21.82 -9.88
CA LEU A 491 34.87 -21.27 -9.05
C LEU A 491 33.70 -22.26 -8.85
N ASP A 492 33.37 -22.54 -7.59
CA ASP A 492 32.29 -23.44 -7.20
C ASP A 492 30.96 -22.70 -7.17
N ARG A 493 30.30 -22.73 -8.33
CA ARG A 493 29.04 -22.04 -8.59
C ARG A 493 27.86 -22.69 -7.86
N ALA A 494 27.93 -23.99 -7.57
CA ALA A 494 26.89 -24.68 -6.82
C ALA A 494 26.89 -24.21 -5.36
N ALA A 495 28.07 -24.10 -4.76
CA ALA A 495 28.23 -23.53 -3.42
C ALA A 495 27.73 -22.07 -3.35
N LEU A 496 27.99 -21.25 -4.37
CA LEU A 496 27.45 -19.89 -4.44
C LEU A 496 25.92 -19.87 -4.44
N ARG A 497 25.25 -20.70 -5.25
CA ARG A 497 23.77 -20.75 -5.26
C ARG A 497 23.18 -21.17 -3.92
N GLU A 498 23.79 -22.16 -3.27
CA GLU A 498 23.37 -22.60 -1.94
C GLU A 498 23.51 -21.48 -0.89
N LEU A 499 24.61 -20.72 -0.94
CA LEU A 499 24.82 -19.54 -0.08
C LEU A 499 23.76 -18.45 -0.33
N ALA A 500 23.42 -18.18 -1.59
CA ALA A 500 22.36 -17.22 -1.92
C ALA A 500 20.98 -17.64 -1.37
N THR A 501 20.69 -18.94 -1.33
CA THR A 501 19.41 -19.46 -0.83
C THR A 501 19.34 -19.67 0.68
N SER A 502 20.48 -19.77 1.38
CA SER A 502 20.56 -20.09 2.82
C SER A 502 20.79 -18.87 3.73
N ALA A 503 21.22 -17.73 3.19
CA ALA A 503 21.40 -16.50 3.96
C ALA A 503 20.05 -15.87 4.35
N ALA A 504 19.55 -16.23 5.54
CA ALA A 504 18.60 -15.44 6.31
C ALA A 504 19.33 -14.25 6.97
N ASP A 505 18.71 -13.07 6.90
CA ASP A 505 19.16 -11.72 7.30
C ASP A 505 20.14 -10.97 6.37
N PRO A 506 19.83 -9.72 5.97
CA PRO A 506 20.76 -8.83 5.28
C PRO A 506 21.82 -8.30 6.26
N VAL A 507 23.10 -8.57 5.97
CA VAL A 507 24.25 -8.05 6.73
C VAL A 507 24.72 -6.72 6.14
N ASP A 508 24.76 -5.69 6.99
CA ASP A 508 25.29 -4.32 6.84
C ASP A 508 26.15 -4.02 5.59
N ALA A 509 25.64 -3.18 4.69
CA ALA A 509 26.46 -2.49 3.68
C ALA A 509 27.12 -1.25 4.32
N ALA A 510 28.43 -1.07 4.11
CA ALA A 510 29.13 0.16 4.47
C ALA A 510 28.44 1.39 3.83
N VAL A 511 28.68 2.60 4.33
CA VAL A 511 28.02 3.85 3.88
C VAL A 511 29.10 4.83 3.40
N ASP A 512 28.91 5.44 2.22
CA ASP A 512 29.89 6.33 1.53
C ASP A 512 30.25 7.60 2.28
N ASP A 513 29.30 8.09 3.06
CA ASP A 513 29.40 9.31 3.85
C ASP A 513 28.92 8.96 5.26
N PRO A 514 29.69 8.15 6.01
CA PRO A 514 29.21 7.54 7.23
C PRO A 514 29.02 8.60 8.32
N ALA A 515 28.12 8.34 9.24
CA ALA A 515 27.94 9.13 10.44
C ALA A 515 29.28 9.42 11.14
N ALA A 516 29.67 10.70 11.17
CA ALA A 516 30.97 11.13 11.69
C ALA A 516 30.90 11.57 13.16
N THR A 517 29.73 12.02 13.62
CA THR A 517 29.53 12.41 15.03
C THR A 517 28.81 11.29 15.82
N PRO A 518 29.00 11.20 17.15
CA PRO A 518 28.27 10.23 17.97
C PRO A 518 26.74 10.35 17.83
N THR A 519 26.23 11.57 17.67
CA THR A 519 24.80 11.83 17.42
C THR A 519 24.38 11.28 16.07
N GLU A 520 25.13 11.55 15.00
CA GLU A 520 24.85 10.97 13.68
C GLU A 520 24.89 9.44 13.69
N GLN A 521 25.78 8.83 14.47
CA GLN A 521 25.91 7.36 14.51
C GLN A 521 24.70 6.70 15.17
N ALA A 522 24.20 7.32 16.24
CA ALA A 522 22.95 6.90 16.88
C ALA A 522 21.75 7.10 15.94
N VAL A 523 21.66 8.27 15.30
CA VAL A 523 20.58 8.55 14.33
C VAL A 523 20.62 7.55 13.16
N ALA A 524 21.80 7.24 12.62
CA ALA A 524 21.96 6.29 11.51
C ALA A 524 21.55 4.87 11.89
N ARG A 525 21.89 4.40 13.10
CA ARG A 525 21.44 3.10 13.60
C ARG A 525 19.92 3.02 13.69
N ILE A 526 19.29 3.99 14.34
CA ILE A 526 17.84 4.01 14.54
C ILE A 526 17.14 4.11 13.18
N TRP A 527 17.64 4.96 12.29
CA TRP A 527 17.15 5.06 10.92
C TRP A 527 17.26 3.73 10.17
N CYS A 528 18.38 3.02 10.29
CA CYS A 528 18.56 1.70 9.69
C CYS A 528 17.56 0.67 10.23
N GLN A 529 17.27 0.68 11.53
CA GLN A 529 16.24 -0.18 12.14
C GLN A 529 14.83 0.14 11.61
N VAL A 530 14.59 1.39 11.24
CA VAL A 530 13.29 1.86 10.74
C VAL A 530 13.12 1.57 9.24
N LEU A 531 14.13 1.84 8.42
CA LEU A 531 14.05 1.81 6.95
C LEU A 531 14.83 0.66 6.31
N GLY A 532 15.47 -0.20 7.09
CA GLY A 532 16.20 -1.38 6.60
C GLY A 532 17.46 -1.05 5.79
N SER A 533 17.88 0.21 5.77
CA SER A 533 19.07 0.69 5.07
C SER A 533 19.84 1.69 5.92
N THR A 534 21.16 1.57 5.95
CA THR A 534 22.03 2.48 6.70
C THR A 534 22.22 3.79 5.91
N PRO A 535 21.80 4.96 6.44
CA PRO A 535 21.92 6.22 5.72
C PRO A 535 23.34 6.79 5.78
N GLY A 536 23.74 7.51 4.73
CA GLY A 536 24.86 8.45 4.77
C GLY A 536 24.45 9.82 5.28
N ARG A 537 25.43 10.66 5.66
CA ARG A 537 25.23 11.99 6.24
C ARG A 537 24.33 12.87 5.40
N ASN A 538 24.41 12.78 4.07
CA ASN A 538 23.56 13.55 3.16
C ASN A 538 22.34 12.77 2.62
N THR A 539 22.09 11.55 3.09
CA THR A 539 20.95 10.73 2.68
C THR A 539 19.65 11.35 3.19
N ASP A 540 18.73 11.68 2.28
CA ASP A 540 17.40 12.21 2.61
C ASP A 540 16.46 11.10 3.10
N PHE A 541 15.79 11.33 4.23
CA PHE A 541 14.88 10.39 4.90
C PHE A 541 13.75 9.95 4.00
N PHE A 542 13.09 10.90 3.35
CA PHE A 542 11.89 10.67 2.57
C PHE A 542 12.21 10.06 1.20
N LEU A 543 13.33 10.46 0.59
CA LEU A 543 13.82 9.84 -0.65
C LEU A 543 14.30 8.40 -0.45
N SER A 544 14.65 8.03 0.79
CA SER A 544 15.07 6.67 1.16
C SER A 544 13.91 5.75 1.56
N GLY A 545 12.68 6.13 1.24
CA GLY A 545 11.47 5.37 1.61
C GLY A 545 10.89 5.74 2.97
N GLY A 546 11.38 6.80 3.61
CA GLY A 546 10.79 7.40 4.80
C GLY A 546 9.38 7.89 4.56
N ASN A 547 8.42 7.40 5.35
CA ASN A 547 7.04 7.85 5.39
C ASN A 547 6.67 8.32 6.81
N SER A 548 5.44 8.77 7.01
CA SER A 548 4.97 9.26 8.32
C SER A 548 5.13 8.23 9.44
N ILE A 549 5.02 6.92 9.14
CA ILE A 549 5.23 5.81 10.08
C ILE A 549 6.70 5.71 10.47
N ALA A 550 7.57 5.75 9.46
CA ALA A 550 9.01 5.72 9.66
C ALA A 550 9.49 6.94 10.45
N VAL A 551 8.93 8.14 10.20
CA VAL A 551 9.23 9.34 11.01
C VAL A 551 8.88 9.11 12.48
N MET A 552 7.69 8.58 12.77
CA MET A 552 7.28 8.35 14.17
C MET A 552 8.15 7.31 14.87
N ARG A 553 8.49 6.20 14.18
CA ARG A 553 9.39 5.16 14.72
C ARG A 553 10.82 5.69 14.92
N LEU A 554 11.31 6.51 13.98
CA LEU A 554 12.60 7.17 14.07
C LEU A 554 12.64 8.14 15.27
N VAL A 555 11.62 8.99 15.42
CA VAL A 555 11.50 9.93 16.54
C VAL A 555 11.43 9.19 17.88
N ALA A 556 10.63 8.12 17.98
CA ALA A 556 10.53 7.30 19.18
C ALA A 556 11.89 6.69 19.56
N GLY A 557 12.58 6.08 18.58
CA GLY A 557 13.92 5.53 18.78
C GLY A 557 14.96 6.59 19.17
N LEU A 558 14.92 7.77 18.53
CA LEU A 558 15.82 8.89 18.85
C LEU A 558 15.60 9.41 20.27
N ARG A 559 14.35 9.57 20.70
CA ARG A 559 14.03 9.94 22.09
C ARG A 559 14.53 8.89 23.08
N ALA A 560 14.30 7.61 22.76
CA ALA A 560 14.68 6.48 23.60
C ALA A 560 16.19 6.39 23.82
N GLU A 561 16.97 6.57 22.75
CA GLU A 561 18.42 6.34 22.77
C GLU A 561 19.21 7.59 23.17
N LEU A 562 18.76 8.77 22.74
CA LEU A 562 19.54 10.01 22.88
C LEU A 562 19.04 10.94 23.98
N GLY A 563 17.84 10.72 24.53
CA GLY A 563 17.34 11.53 25.63
C GLY A 563 17.20 13.01 25.24
N ARG A 564 16.72 13.30 24.02
CA ARG A 564 16.57 14.66 23.44
C ARG A 564 15.13 14.90 22.96
N GLN A 565 14.63 16.13 23.07
CA GLN A 565 13.26 16.49 22.68
C GLN A 565 13.10 16.58 21.15
N VAL A 566 13.27 15.44 20.48
CA VAL A 566 13.12 15.32 19.02
C VAL A 566 11.64 15.15 18.69
N ASN A 567 11.11 15.83 17.70
CA ASN A 567 9.74 15.70 17.22
C ASN A 567 9.74 15.40 15.71
N ALA A 568 8.56 15.14 15.14
CA ALA A 568 8.45 14.82 13.72
C ALA A 568 8.95 15.96 12.83
N ASP A 569 8.75 17.21 13.24
CA ASP A 569 9.20 18.38 12.49
C ASP A 569 10.72 18.43 12.36
N ASP A 570 11.46 17.98 13.38
CA ASP A 570 12.92 17.91 13.31
C ASP A 570 13.40 16.98 12.18
N VAL A 571 12.64 15.93 11.86
CA VAL A 571 12.91 15.02 10.73
C VAL A 571 12.49 15.64 9.39
N PHE A 572 11.36 16.35 9.35
CA PHE A 572 10.89 17.02 8.13
C PHE A 572 11.76 18.22 7.72
N THR A 573 12.28 18.94 8.70
CA THR A 573 13.16 20.08 8.47
C THR A 573 14.62 19.63 8.37
N GLY A 574 15.01 18.58 9.10
CA GLY A 574 16.34 17.97 9.12
C GLY A 574 16.40 16.78 8.18
N ARG A 575 16.02 16.97 6.92
CA ARG A 575 15.73 15.89 5.97
C ARG A 575 16.85 14.88 5.77
N THR A 576 18.10 15.29 5.94
CA THR A 576 19.27 14.42 5.79
C THR A 576 19.74 13.86 7.14
N LEU A 577 20.48 12.75 7.16
CA LEU A 577 21.06 12.22 8.40
C LEU A 577 21.82 13.29 9.21
N ALA A 578 22.63 14.11 8.54
CA ALA A 578 23.37 15.21 9.16
C ALA A 578 22.45 16.34 9.63
N GLY A 579 21.48 16.74 8.80
CA GLY A 579 20.53 17.80 9.17
C GLY A 579 19.62 17.40 10.33
N LEU A 580 19.25 16.12 10.41
CA LEU A 580 18.53 15.57 11.56
C LEU A 580 19.44 15.53 12.77
N ALA A 581 20.68 15.02 12.64
CA ALA A 581 21.60 14.92 13.76
C ALA A 581 21.98 16.28 14.36
N GLU A 582 22.10 17.34 13.54
CA GLU A 582 22.25 18.72 14.01
C GLU A 582 21.06 19.14 14.86
N ARG A 583 19.83 18.92 14.38
CA ARG A 583 18.62 19.24 15.16
C ARG A 583 18.50 18.42 16.44
N VAL A 584 18.87 17.14 16.40
CA VAL A 584 18.89 16.29 17.61
C VAL A 584 19.94 16.77 18.61
N ALA A 585 21.08 17.29 18.14
CA ALA A 585 22.13 17.86 18.99
C ALA A 585 21.71 19.20 19.62
N ASP A 586 21.03 20.06 18.85
CA ASP A 586 20.54 21.37 19.28
C ASP A 586 19.22 21.27 20.07
N ALA A 587 18.49 20.17 19.94
CA ALA A 587 17.29 19.91 20.73
C ALA A 587 17.64 19.91 22.21
N GLU A 588 16.80 20.57 23.01
CA GLU A 588 16.89 20.51 24.45
C GLU A 588 16.98 19.04 24.89
N PRO A 589 17.81 18.70 25.89
CA PRO A 589 17.70 17.41 26.56
C PRO A 589 16.21 17.14 26.80
N LEU A 590 15.78 15.89 26.57
CA LEU A 590 14.63 15.42 27.32
C LEU A 590 15.05 15.70 28.76
N THR A 591 14.48 16.78 29.32
CA THR A 591 14.21 16.78 30.74
C THR A 591 13.62 15.41 30.95
N ALA A 592 14.37 14.54 31.64
CA ALA A 592 13.78 13.32 32.13
C ALA A 592 12.55 13.83 32.85
N ASP A 593 11.38 13.73 32.22
CA ASP A 593 10.18 13.89 32.98
C ASP A 593 10.25 12.65 33.87
N GLU A 594 10.83 12.85 35.04
CA GLU A 594 10.95 11.82 36.04
C GLU A 594 9.54 11.29 36.24
N PHE A 595 9.34 10.03 35.90
CA PHE A 595 8.11 9.34 36.19
C PHE A 595 8.40 8.31 37.27
N THR A 596 7.49 8.24 38.21
CA THR A 596 7.55 7.22 39.26
C THR A 596 7.16 5.88 38.63
N THR A 597 7.85 4.80 38.99
CA THR A 597 7.49 3.43 38.59
C THR A 597 6.83 2.70 39.75
N GLY A 598 5.97 1.72 39.43
CA GLY A 598 5.27 0.93 40.45
C GLY A 598 4.10 1.68 41.09
N ASN A 599 3.49 2.63 40.38
CA ASN A 599 2.27 3.27 40.85
C ASN A 599 1.11 2.26 40.91
N PRO A 600 0.20 2.41 41.89
CA PRO A 600 -1.00 1.59 41.93
C PRO A 600 -1.92 1.90 40.72
N PRO A 601 -2.83 0.99 40.35
CA PRO A 601 -3.80 1.21 39.28
C PRO A 601 -4.46 2.60 39.39
N THR A 602 -4.26 3.42 38.36
CA THR A 602 -4.66 4.83 38.35
C THR A 602 -5.25 5.19 36.99
N LEU A 603 -6.41 5.84 36.97
CA LEU A 603 -7.02 6.30 35.73
C LEU A 603 -6.27 7.52 35.19
N SER A 604 -5.97 7.51 33.90
CA SER A 604 -5.50 8.71 33.19
C SER A 604 -6.67 9.71 33.00
N PRO A 605 -6.40 11.01 32.79
CA PRO A 605 -7.45 11.97 32.47
C PRO A 605 -8.36 11.54 31.29
N PRO A 606 -7.82 11.02 30.16
CA PRO A 606 -8.66 10.50 29.08
C PRO A 606 -9.48 9.27 29.45
N GLN A 607 -8.97 8.36 30.28
CA GLN A 607 -9.77 7.21 30.74
C GLN A 607 -10.96 7.67 31.60
N ARG A 608 -10.80 8.72 32.42
CA ARG A 608 -11.92 9.31 33.17
C ARG A 608 -12.98 9.90 32.24
N ARG A 609 -12.54 10.60 31.18
CA ARG A 609 -13.43 11.11 30.13
C ARG A 609 -14.16 9.97 29.42
N LEU A 610 -13.43 8.95 28.99
CA LEU A 610 -14.00 7.80 28.28
C LEU A 610 -15.01 7.05 29.14
N TRP A 611 -14.70 6.84 30.43
CA TRP A 611 -15.65 6.30 31.40
C TRP A 611 -16.92 7.15 31.49
N PHE A 612 -16.77 8.49 31.58
CA PHE A 612 -17.93 9.38 31.60
C PHE A 612 -18.78 9.26 30.32
N MET A 613 -18.14 9.19 29.14
CA MET A 613 -18.83 9.02 27.87
C MET A 613 -19.54 7.66 27.77
N ASP A 614 -18.94 6.59 28.28
CA ASP A 614 -19.56 5.27 28.38
C ASP A 614 -20.84 5.31 29.25
N GLN A 615 -20.83 6.03 30.37
CA GLN A 615 -22.01 6.22 31.22
C GLN A 615 -23.16 6.99 30.54
N LEU A 616 -22.89 7.76 29.48
CA LEU A 616 -23.92 8.45 28.70
C LEU A 616 -24.63 7.51 27.71
N ALA A 617 -24.03 6.37 27.37
CA ALA A 617 -24.50 5.46 26.34
C ALA A 617 -24.45 3.96 26.75
N PRO A 618 -24.96 3.58 27.95
CA PRO A 618 -24.70 2.27 28.56
C PRO A 618 -25.32 1.08 27.81
N SER A 619 -26.20 1.33 26.83
CA SER A 619 -26.84 0.32 25.99
C SER A 619 -26.25 0.24 24.58
N SER A 620 -25.07 0.82 24.37
CA SER A 620 -24.38 0.83 23.07
C SER A 620 -22.89 0.56 23.27
N ALA A 621 -22.18 0.25 22.18
CA ALA A 621 -20.76 -0.10 22.22
C ALA A 621 -19.87 0.81 21.33
N PRO A 622 -20.02 2.15 21.35
CA PRO A 622 -19.28 3.04 20.44
C PRO A 622 -17.76 3.07 20.67
N TYR A 623 -17.29 2.50 21.78
CA TYR A 623 -15.90 2.49 22.19
C TYR A 623 -15.28 1.09 22.20
N ASN A 624 -15.93 0.12 21.56
CA ASN A 624 -15.37 -1.22 21.39
C ASN A 624 -14.44 -1.29 20.18
N ILE A 625 -13.38 -2.08 20.34
CA ILE A 625 -12.46 -2.50 19.29
C ILE A 625 -12.66 -3.99 19.09
N ALA A 626 -13.02 -4.41 17.89
CA ALA A 626 -13.18 -5.80 17.53
C ALA A 626 -12.08 -6.24 16.57
N LEU A 627 -11.33 -7.26 16.96
CA LEU A 627 -10.26 -7.87 16.18
C LEU A 627 -10.69 -9.28 15.78
N ALA A 628 -10.50 -9.66 14.51
CA ALA A 628 -10.74 -11.01 14.06
C ALA A 628 -9.59 -11.50 13.16
N THR A 629 -9.12 -12.73 13.40
CA THR A 629 -8.04 -13.35 12.62
C THR A 629 -8.44 -14.78 12.26
N ARG A 630 -8.53 -15.08 10.96
CA ARG A 630 -8.60 -16.44 10.45
C ARG A 630 -7.24 -17.12 10.61
N LEU A 631 -7.23 -18.29 11.23
CA LEU A 631 -6.07 -19.11 11.50
C LEU A 631 -6.22 -20.43 10.76
N ARG A 632 -5.26 -20.73 9.88
CA ARG A 632 -5.22 -22.00 9.12
C ARG A 632 -4.10 -22.89 9.66
N GLY A 633 -4.47 -24.08 10.13
CA GLY A 633 -3.61 -25.08 10.77
C GLY A 633 -4.22 -25.64 12.07
N GLU A 634 -3.44 -26.43 12.80
CA GLU A 634 -3.89 -27.06 14.05
C GLU A 634 -3.76 -26.09 15.24
N LEU A 635 -4.89 -25.59 15.74
CA LEU A 635 -4.94 -24.65 16.86
C LEU A 635 -5.06 -25.39 18.20
N ASP A 636 -4.08 -25.21 19.10
CA ASP A 636 -4.18 -25.61 20.50
C ASP A 636 -4.87 -24.51 21.31
N VAL A 637 -6.18 -24.67 21.53
CA VAL A 637 -7.02 -23.72 22.28
C VAL A 637 -6.59 -23.60 23.74
N ALA A 638 -6.04 -24.66 24.35
CA ALA A 638 -5.56 -24.60 25.73
C ALA A 638 -4.25 -23.82 25.83
N ALA A 639 -3.35 -23.98 24.85
CA ALA A 639 -2.14 -23.16 24.72
C ALA A 639 -2.49 -21.69 24.49
N LEU A 640 -3.49 -21.40 23.65
CA LEU A 640 -4.00 -20.05 23.42
C LEU A 640 -4.52 -19.41 24.72
N GLY A 641 -5.31 -20.14 25.52
CA GLY A 641 -5.79 -19.65 26.81
C GLY A 641 -4.65 -19.31 27.79
N ARG A 642 -3.61 -20.16 27.87
CA ARG A 642 -2.41 -19.89 28.68
C ARG A 642 -1.63 -18.68 28.17
N ALA A 643 -1.51 -18.53 26.84
CA ALA A 643 -0.82 -17.40 26.23
C ALA A 643 -1.52 -16.07 26.53
N LEU A 644 -2.85 -16.01 26.34
CA LEU A 644 -3.66 -14.84 26.68
C LEU A 644 -3.56 -14.47 28.16
N ARG A 645 -3.52 -15.47 29.05
CA ARG A 645 -3.31 -15.25 30.49
C ARG A 645 -1.98 -14.55 30.75
N ALA A 646 -0.88 -15.02 30.14
CA ALA A 646 0.42 -14.38 30.34
C ALA A 646 0.51 -12.96 29.78
N VAL A 647 -0.16 -12.69 28.65
CA VAL A 647 -0.29 -11.32 28.13
C VAL A 647 -1.03 -10.43 29.14
N ALA A 648 -2.14 -10.90 29.72
CA ALA A 648 -2.88 -10.17 30.74
C ALA A 648 -2.11 -10.03 32.08
N GLU A 649 -1.22 -10.97 32.40
CA GLU A 649 -0.31 -10.87 33.54
C GLU A 649 0.76 -9.79 33.30
N ARG A 650 1.36 -9.75 32.12
CA ARG A 650 2.33 -8.72 31.71
C ARG A 650 1.71 -7.32 31.66
N HIS A 651 0.52 -7.20 31.07
CA HIS A 651 -0.20 -5.94 30.90
C HIS A 651 -1.39 -5.87 31.85
N ASP A 652 -1.12 -5.38 33.05
CA ASP A 652 -2.09 -5.35 34.15
C ASP A 652 -3.38 -4.58 33.82
N VAL A 653 -3.33 -3.59 32.92
CA VAL A 653 -4.50 -2.82 32.45
C VAL A 653 -5.59 -3.70 31.85
N LEU A 654 -5.25 -4.85 31.26
CA LEU A 654 -6.22 -5.82 30.73
C LEU A 654 -7.04 -6.51 31.83
N ARG A 655 -6.62 -6.38 33.08
CA ARG A 655 -7.30 -6.88 34.29
C ARG A 655 -7.91 -5.75 35.11
N TRP A 656 -7.96 -4.53 34.59
CA TRP A 656 -8.55 -3.40 35.31
C TRP A 656 -10.08 -3.40 35.22
N ARG A 657 -10.71 -3.07 36.34
CA ARG A 657 -12.09 -2.58 36.42
C ARG A 657 -12.08 -1.12 36.90
N VAL A 658 -13.14 -0.39 36.57
CA VAL A 658 -13.33 1.04 36.83
C VAL A 658 -14.61 1.28 37.62
N PRO A 659 -14.66 0.89 38.91
CA PRO A 659 -15.76 1.23 39.81
C PRO A 659 -15.79 2.74 40.12
N GLN A 660 -16.87 3.19 40.77
CA GLN A 660 -17.00 4.56 41.27
C GLN A 660 -17.38 4.62 42.75
N THR A 661 -16.99 5.71 43.41
CA THR A 661 -17.46 6.06 44.76
C THR A 661 -17.76 7.56 44.79
N GLY A 662 -18.99 7.92 45.18
CA GLY A 662 -19.42 9.32 45.19
C GLY A 662 -19.38 10.02 43.82
N GLY A 663 -19.52 9.27 42.72
CA GLY A 663 -19.46 9.80 41.35
C GLY A 663 -18.05 9.92 40.77
N VAL A 664 -17.02 9.55 41.54
CA VAL A 664 -15.63 9.58 41.11
C VAL A 664 -15.18 8.16 40.72
N PRO A 665 -14.78 7.93 39.45
CA PRO A 665 -14.27 6.64 39.02
C PRO A 665 -12.82 6.43 39.49
N TYR A 666 -12.46 5.20 39.82
CA TYR A 666 -11.09 4.79 40.17
C TYR A 666 -10.77 3.43 39.55
N ALA A 667 -9.48 3.14 39.32
CA ALA A 667 -9.04 1.87 38.77
C ALA A 667 -8.78 0.84 39.88
N MET A 668 -9.11 -0.43 39.60
CA MET A 668 -8.72 -1.58 40.41
C MET A 668 -8.20 -2.68 39.49
N CYS A 669 -7.06 -3.28 39.83
CA CYS A 669 -6.51 -4.42 39.10
C CYS A 669 -6.91 -5.72 39.80
N GLU A 670 -7.49 -6.66 39.05
CA GLU A 670 -7.87 -7.98 39.55
C GLU A 670 -6.71 -8.99 39.47
N GLU A 671 -6.67 -9.97 40.37
CA GLU A 671 -5.69 -11.07 40.30
C GLU A 671 -5.80 -11.87 38.98
N PRO A 672 -4.67 -12.37 38.42
CA PRO A 672 -4.70 -13.15 37.19
C PRO A 672 -5.54 -14.43 37.31
N THR A 673 -6.52 -14.56 36.42
CA THR A 673 -7.40 -15.74 36.32
C THR A 673 -7.08 -16.56 35.07
N ASP A 674 -7.51 -17.82 35.06
CA ASP A 674 -7.43 -18.65 33.85
C ASP A 674 -8.36 -18.10 32.77
N ILE A 675 -7.81 -17.93 31.57
CA ILE A 675 -8.53 -17.41 30.42
C ILE A 675 -8.93 -18.60 29.55
N SER A 676 -10.23 -18.87 29.49
CA SER A 676 -10.81 -19.83 28.54
C SER A 676 -11.14 -19.10 27.25
N ALA A 677 -10.65 -19.59 26.11
CA ALA A 677 -11.10 -19.17 24.79
C ALA A 677 -12.25 -20.10 24.34
N PRO A 678 -13.53 -19.73 24.57
CA PRO A 678 -14.66 -20.57 24.19
C PRO A 678 -14.63 -20.87 22.69
N VAL A 679 -14.86 -22.13 22.34
CA VAL A 679 -14.93 -22.60 20.95
C VAL A 679 -16.39 -22.72 20.54
N VAL A 680 -16.78 -21.97 19.52
CA VAL A 680 -18.09 -22.09 18.85
C VAL A 680 -17.86 -22.88 17.57
N ASP A 681 -18.49 -24.05 17.47
CA ASP A 681 -18.35 -24.91 16.31
C ASP A 681 -19.38 -24.55 15.24
N LEU A 682 -18.91 -24.12 14.08
CA LEU A 682 -19.74 -23.75 12.92
C LEU A 682 -19.64 -24.79 11.80
N THR A 683 -18.94 -25.92 11.98
CA THR A 683 -18.71 -26.89 10.90
C THR A 683 -19.99 -27.40 10.25
N ASP A 684 -21.07 -27.54 11.03
CA ASP A 684 -22.37 -28.05 10.57
C ASP A 684 -23.35 -26.96 10.10
N SER A 685 -22.93 -25.69 10.09
CA SER A 685 -23.80 -24.59 9.65
C SER A 685 -24.00 -24.61 8.13
N PRO A 686 -25.26 -24.47 7.63
CA PRO A 686 -25.55 -24.45 6.21
C PRO A 686 -25.03 -23.19 5.49
N ASP A 687 -24.80 -22.09 6.21
CA ASP A 687 -24.19 -20.85 5.71
C ASP A 687 -23.22 -20.27 6.75
N GLN A 688 -22.07 -20.95 6.88
CA GLN A 688 -21.01 -20.60 7.82
C GLN A 688 -20.56 -19.14 7.72
N ALA A 689 -20.49 -18.58 6.51
CA ALA A 689 -19.98 -17.24 6.28
C ALA A 689 -20.94 -16.16 6.83
N THR A 690 -22.25 -16.33 6.61
CA THR A 690 -23.26 -15.42 7.15
C THR A 690 -23.39 -15.55 8.66
N GLU A 691 -23.35 -16.78 9.19
CA GLU A 691 -23.41 -17.01 10.63
C GLU A 691 -22.19 -16.45 11.35
N LEU A 692 -20.98 -16.68 10.84
CA LEU A 692 -19.74 -16.10 11.36
C LEU A 692 -19.83 -14.56 11.39
N ARG A 693 -20.26 -13.92 10.30
CA ARG A 693 -20.39 -12.46 10.24
C ARG A 693 -21.38 -11.93 11.28
N THR A 694 -22.51 -12.61 11.45
CA THR A 694 -23.52 -12.27 12.46
C THR A 694 -22.96 -12.38 13.87
N MET A 695 -22.20 -13.44 14.16
CA MET A 695 -21.57 -13.65 15.47
C MET A 695 -20.45 -12.64 15.75
N LEU A 696 -19.63 -12.30 14.74
CA LEU A 696 -18.61 -11.27 14.86
C LEU A 696 -19.23 -9.89 15.14
N ALA A 697 -20.31 -9.53 14.43
CA ALA A 697 -21.03 -8.27 14.67
C ALA A 697 -21.67 -8.21 16.07
N ALA A 698 -22.23 -9.34 16.53
CA ALA A 698 -22.76 -9.45 17.89
C ALA A 698 -21.66 -9.32 18.95
N GLY A 699 -20.49 -9.94 18.71
CA GLY A 699 -19.32 -9.83 19.58
C GLY A 699 -18.71 -8.42 19.59
N ALA A 700 -18.71 -7.72 18.45
CA ALA A 700 -18.27 -6.33 18.35
C ALA A 700 -19.20 -5.38 19.14
N SER A 701 -20.50 -5.65 19.12
CA SER A 701 -21.53 -4.85 19.78
C SER A 701 -21.74 -5.19 21.26
N HIS A 702 -20.89 -6.04 21.85
CA HIS A 702 -21.00 -6.45 23.24
C HIS A 702 -20.77 -5.28 24.20
N THR A 703 -21.75 -4.94 25.03
CA THR A 703 -21.60 -3.88 26.04
C THR A 703 -20.80 -4.38 27.25
N PHE A 704 -19.66 -3.76 27.52
CA PHE A 704 -18.86 -4.05 28.72
C PHE A 704 -19.35 -3.23 29.92
N ASP A 705 -19.45 -3.85 31.09
CA ASP A 705 -19.59 -3.13 32.35
C ASP A 705 -18.22 -2.88 32.95
N LEU A 706 -17.72 -1.65 32.79
CA LEU A 706 -16.39 -1.26 33.28
C LEU A 706 -16.28 -1.40 34.80
N ALA A 707 -17.37 -1.30 35.57
CA ALA A 707 -17.31 -1.39 37.03
C ALA A 707 -17.04 -2.82 37.54
N THR A 708 -17.40 -3.84 36.74
CA THR A 708 -17.27 -5.26 37.14
C THR A 708 -16.17 -6.00 36.38
N GLY A 709 -15.90 -5.62 35.12
CA GLY A 709 -14.82 -6.18 34.30
C GLY A 709 -14.96 -7.68 33.97
N PRO A 710 -14.01 -8.26 33.19
CA PRO A 710 -12.95 -7.58 32.45
C PRO A 710 -13.50 -6.81 31.24
N ALA A 711 -12.78 -5.79 30.80
CA ALA A 711 -13.18 -4.92 29.68
C ALA A 711 -12.80 -5.51 28.30
N TRP A 712 -12.74 -6.83 28.18
CA TRP A 712 -12.45 -7.54 26.94
C TRP A 712 -12.95 -8.99 26.99
N GLN A 713 -13.11 -9.60 25.83
CA GLN A 713 -13.51 -11.00 25.65
C GLN A 713 -12.82 -11.62 24.44
N VAL A 714 -12.78 -12.96 24.42
CA VAL A 714 -12.21 -13.76 23.33
C VAL A 714 -13.15 -14.90 22.95
N THR A 715 -13.26 -15.21 21.67
CA THR A 715 -13.98 -16.38 21.14
C THR A 715 -13.20 -17.01 19.99
N VAL A 716 -13.20 -18.33 19.90
CA VAL A 716 -12.68 -19.08 18.74
C VAL A 716 -13.86 -19.67 17.98
N TYR A 717 -14.01 -19.33 16.70
CA TYR A 717 -14.98 -19.98 15.82
C TYR A 717 -14.27 -21.07 15.03
N ARG A 718 -14.75 -22.31 15.11
CA ARG A 718 -14.22 -23.42 14.29
C ARG A 718 -15.03 -23.51 13.00
N LEU A 719 -14.36 -23.39 11.86
CA LEU A 719 -14.97 -23.52 10.52
C LEU A 719 -14.67 -24.89 9.89
N GLY A 720 -13.58 -25.51 10.31
CA GLY A 720 -13.14 -26.83 9.86
C GLY A 720 -12.13 -27.46 10.83
N PRO A 721 -11.59 -28.65 10.52
CA PRO A 721 -10.59 -29.31 11.37
C PRO A 721 -9.30 -28.51 11.52
N THR A 722 -8.95 -27.70 10.50
CA THR A 722 -7.74 -26.87 10.45
C THR A 722 -8.05 -25.42 10.12
N GLU A 723 -9.30 -24.98 10.27
CA GLU A 723 -9.70 -23.60 9.99
C GLU A 723 -10.47 -23.02 11.17
N HIS A 724 -9.93 -21.94 11.72
CA HIS A 724 -10.46 -21.27 12.90
C HIS A 724 -10.49 -19.76 12.69
N VAL A 725 -11.34 -19.05 13.44
CA VAL A 725 -11.31 -17.59 13.55
C VAL A 725 -11.18 -17.21 15.02
N LEU A 726 -10.09 -16.54 15.38
CA LEU A 726 -9.88 -15.94 16.68
C LEU A 726 -10.48 -14.53 16.68
N ALA A 727 -11.51 -14.30 17.49
CA ALA A 727 -12.11 -13.00 17.69
C ALA A 727 -11.80 -12.48 19.10
N ILE A 728 -11.30 -11.25 19.18
CA ILE A 728 -11.01 -10.54 20.44
C ILE A 728 -11.73 -9.19 20.39
N THR A 729 -12.66 -8.95 21.31
CA THR A 729 -13.32 -7.65 21.46
C THR A 729 -12.83 -7.02 22.75
N LEU A 730 -12.36 -5.77 22.70
CA LEU A 730 -11.87 -5.01 23.85
C LEU A 730 -12.54 -3.64 23.92
N HIS A 731 -12.63 -3.06 25.10
CA HIS A 731 -13.05 -1.68 25.28
C HIS A 731 -11.86 -0.72 25.18
N HIS A 732 -12.05 0.45 24.56
CA HIS A 732 -11.01 1.49 24.43
C HIS A 732 -10.39 1.93 25.77
N ALA A 733 -11.07 1.71 26.90
CA ALA A 733 -10.57 2.07 28.23
C ALA A 733 -9.27 1.35 28.60
N VAL A 734 -9.00 0.18 28.01
CA VAL A 734 -7.80 -0.62 28.30
C VAL A 734 -6.94 -0.83 27.06
N PHE A 735 -7.32 -0.27 25.89
CA PHE A 735 -6.71 -0.59 24.62
C PHE A 735 -6.82 0.54 23.59
N ASP A 736 -5.80 0.68 22.75
CA ASP A 736 -5.77 1.59 21.60
C ASP A 736 -5.21 0.89 20.35
N GLY A 737 -5.23 1.58 19.21
CA GLY A 737 -4.74 1.00 17.94
C GLY A 737 -3.26 0.60 17.98
N TRP A 738 -2.43 1.32 18.74
CA TRP A 738 -1.01 0.99 18.92
C TRP A 738 -0.84 -0.32 19.71
N SER A 739 -1.69 -0.53 20.72
CA SER A 739 -1.69 -1.73 21.56
C SER A 739 -1.92 -3.03 20.78
N GLN A 740 -2.48 -2.99 19.56
CA GLN A 740 -2.71 -4.17 18.72
C GLN A 740 -1.40 -4.89 18.34
N ALA A 741 -0.37 -4.14 17.95
CA ALA A 741 0.92 -4.74 17.58
C ALA A 741 1.60 -5.39 18.80
N VAL A 742 1.55 -4.73 19.95
CA VAL A 742 2.07 -5.25 21.22
C VAL A 742 1.35 -6.54 21.62
N LEU A 743 0.01 -6.54 21.55
CA LEU A 743 -0.82 -7.72 21.81
C LEU A 743 -0.43 -8.91 20.92
N TYR A 744 -0.29 -8.70 19.61
CA TYR A 744 0.01 -9.79 18.67
C TYR A 744 1.43 -10.35 18.87
N ASN A 745 2.41 -9.50 19.13
CA ASN A 745 3.78 -9.94 19.40
C ASN A 745 3.86 -10.76 20.69
N ASP A 746 3.31 -10.24 21.80
CA ASP A 746 3.32 -10.96 23.08
C ASP A 746 2.50 -12.25 23.01
N LEU A 747 1.36 -12.25 22.29
CA LEU A 747 0.54 -13.44 22.12
C LEU A 747 1.27 -14.53 21.32
N ALA A 748 1.99 -14.15 20.25
CA ALA A 748 2.77 -15.09 19.45
C ALA A 748 3.90 -15.75 20.26
N GLU A 749 4.68 -14.94 21.00
CA GLU A 749 5.76 -15.43 21.87
C GLU A 749 5.22 -16.34 22.98
N ALA A 750 4.14 -15.92 23.65
CA ALA A 750 3.51 -16.69 24.71
C ALA A 750 2.89 -18.00 24.20
N TYR A 751 2.27 -17.99 23.02
CA TYR A 751 1.69 -19.19 22.40
C TYR A 751 2.79 -20.18 21.99
N GLN A 752 3.90 -19.70 21.43
CA GLN A 752 5.05 -20.55 21.09
C GLN A 752 5.57 -21.32 22.30
N ALA A 753 5.77 -20.63 23.42
CA ALA A 753 6.20 -21.26 24.66
C ALA A 753 5.14 -22.26 25.19
N ALA A 754 3.86 -21.88 25.11
CA ALA A 754 2.75 -22.71 25.56
C ALA A 754 2.61 -24.04 24.79
N VAL A 755 2.88 -24.03 23.47
CA VAL A 755 2.84 -25.22 22.60
C VAL A 755 4.09 -26.08 22.77
N SER A 756 5.26 -25.45 22.92
CA SER A 756 6.54 -26.16 23.07
C SER A 756 6.74 -26.76 24.47
N GLY A 757 5.91 -26.37 25.44
CA GLY A 757 6.06 -26.75 26.84
C GLY A 757 7.18 -26.00 27.56
N ASP A 758 7.69 -24.93 26.96
CA ASP A 758 8.74 -24.09 27.51
C ASP A 758 8.20 -23.13 28.58
N PRO A 759 9.04 -22.65 29.52
CA PRO A 759 8.64 -21.63 30.47
C PRO A 759 8.23 -20.33 29.74
N MET A 760 6.98 -19.93 29.91
CA MET A 760 6.48 -18.67 29.38
C MET A 760 7.09 -17.50 30.14
N ARG A 761 8.03 -16.79 29.50
CA ARG A 761 8.78 -15.68 30.12
C ARG A 761 8.79 -14.47 29.19
N LEU A 762 7.68 -13.75 29.19
CA LEU A 762 7.64 -12.44 28.54
C LEU A 762 8.57 -11.46 29.28
N PRO A 763 9.36 -10.64 28.57
CA PRO A 763 10.22 -9.63 29.19
C PRO A 763 9.46 -8.67 30.12
N PRO A 764 10.04 -8.26 31.27
CA PRO A 764 9.39 -7.29 32.15
C PRO A 764 9.25 -5.91 31.47
N LEU A 765 8.13 -5.23 31.70
CA LEU A 765 7.91 -3.88 31.21
C LEU A 765 8.78 -2.86 31.98
N ARG A 766 9.25 -1.83 31.26
CA ARG A 766 10.00 -0.71 31.85
C ARG A 766 9.11 0.22 32.68
N ALA A 767 7.82 0.28 32.34
CA ALA A 767 6.80 1.04 33.04
C ALA A 767 5.44 0.35 32.85
N SER A 768 4.53 0.55 33.79
CA SER A 768 3.12 0.14 33.68
C SER A 768 2.26 1.24 33.06
N TYR A 769 1.03 0.92 32.70
CA TYR A 769 0.06 1.94 32.29
C TYR A 769 -0.30 2.90 33.44
N ALA A 770 -0.28 2.43 34.70
CA ALA A 770 -0.47 3.30 35.87
C ALA A 770 0.64 4.36 35.98
N ASP A 771 1.88 3.99 35.65
CA ASP A 771 3.01 4.93 35.65
C ASP A 771 2.81 6.04 34.60
N TYR A 772 2.30 5.67 33.42
CA TYR A 772 1.86 6.65 32.41
C TYR A 772 0.75 7.56 32.94
N ALA A 773 -0.29 7.00 33.58
CA ALA A 773 -1.43 7.78 34.07
C ALA A 773 -1.03 8.81 35.14
N VAL A 774 -0.12 8.45 36.05
CA VAL A 774 0.43 9.35 37.06
C VAL A 774 1.31 10.41 36.42
N TRP A 775 2.28 10.00 35.59
CA TRP A 775 3.15 10.92 34.86
C TRP A 775 2.37 11.97 34.05
N ARG A 776 1.34 11.51 33.33
CA ARG A 776 0.46 12.36 32.55
C ARG A 776 -0.29 13.35 33.43
N SER A 777 -0.83 12.88 34.56
CA SER A 777 -1.54 13.74 35.50
C SER A 777 -0.62 14.84 36.06
N ASP A 778 0.62 14.51 36.40
CA ASP A 778 1.61 15.48 36.91
C ASP A 778 2.01 16.51 35.83
N ARG A 779 2.16 16.07 34.58
CA ARG A 779 2.40 16.96 33.44
C ARG A 779 1.23 17.93 33.23
N ASP A 780 0.01 17.40 33.19
CA ASP A 780 -1.20 18.19 32.96
C ASP A 780 -1.45 19.17 34.11
N GLN A 781 -1.07 18.83 35.35
CA GLN A 781 -1.06 19.78 36.47
C GLN A 781 -0.03 20.90 36.30
N ARG A 782 1.21 20.58 35.92
CA ARG A 782 2.28 21.57 35.72
C ARG A 782 1.99 22.55 34.58
N ARG A 783 1.46 22.06 33.47
CA ARG A 783 1.21 22.83 32.24
C ARG A 783 -0.21 23.35 32.11
N GLY A 784 -1.13 22.85 32.92
CA GLY A 784 -2.57 22.95 32.63
C GLY A 784 -3.09 24.36 32.47
N GLN A 785 -2.61 25.32 33.27
CA GLN A 785 -3.06 26.70 33.13
C GLN A 785 -2.46 27.40 31.90
N SER A 786 -1.16 27.24 31.65
CA SER A 786 -0.51 27.87 30.49
C SER A 786 -1.04 27.34 29.17
N ASP A 787 -1.25 26.02 29.09
CA ASP A 787 -1.81 25.39 27.90
C ASP A 787 -3.30 25.78 27.74
N LEU A 788 -4.08 25.87 28.83
CA LEU A 788 -5.46 26.34 28.78
C LEU A 788 -5.58 27.79 28.31
N ASP A 789 -4.75 28.70 28.81
CA ASP A 789 -4.72 30.10 28.41
C ASP A 789 -4.41 30.23 26.91
N TRP A 790 -3.49 29.41 26.41
CA TRP A 790 -3.19 29.33 24.98
C TRP A 790 -4.43 28.87 24.19
N TRP A 791 -5.09 27.78 24.61
CA TRP A 791 -6.30 27.26 23.94
C TRP A 791 -7.45 28.26 23.91
N VAL A 792 -7.72 28.95 25.02
CA VAL A 792 -8.77 29.97 25.11
C VAL A 792 -8.51 31.12 24.13
N ASN A 793 -7.25 31.56 24.04
CA ASN A 793 -6.87 32.60 23.09
C ASN A 793 -6.93 32.11 21.64
N HIS A 794 -6.43 30.91 21.37
CA HIS A 794 -6.35 30.32 20.03
C HIS A 794 -7.74 30.04 19.41
N LEU A 795 -8.64 29.50 20.23
CA LEU A 795 -10.02 29.17 19.84
C LEU A 795 -11.00 30.31 20.09
N SER A 796 -10.51 31.50 20.45
CA SER A 796 -11.36 32.67 20.66
C SER A 796 -12.16 32.99 19.39
N GLY A 797 -13.48 33.07 19.52
CA GLY A 797 -14.41 33.30 18.41
C GLY A 797 -14.49 32.16 17.40
N ALA A 798 -13.96 30.97 17.70
CA ALA A 798 -14.14 29.80 16.85
C ALA A 798 -15.61 29.34 16.81
N PRO A 799 -16.09 28.80 15.69
CA PRO A 799 -17.41 28.18 15.65
C PRO A 799 -17.45 26.97 16.58
N THR A 800 -18.51 26.85 17.36
CA THR A 800 -18.72 25.74 18.30
C THR A 800 -19.50 24.58 17.70
N VAL A 801 -20.09 24.80 16.52
CA VAL A 801 -20.93 23.85 15.80
C VAL A 801 -20.53 23.82 14.33
N LEU A 802 -20.18 22.64 13.85
CA LEU A 802 -20.03 22.32 12.45
C LEU A 802 -21.28 21.56 11.98
N ASP A 803 -22.20 22.25 11.28
CA ASP A 803 -23.45 21.64 10.81
C ASP A 803 -23.31 21.13 9.38
N LEU A 804 -22.95 19.84 9.26
CA LEU A 804 -22.90 19.17 7.96
C LEU A 804 -24.32 19.00 7.37
N PRO A 805 -24.45 19.01 6.02
CA PRO A 805 -25.70 18.64 5.36
C PRO A 805 -26.11 17.20 5.68
N ARG A 806 -27.25 17.03 6.36
CA ARG A 806 -27.78 15.74 6.83
C ARG A 806 -28.99 15.30 6.01
N ASP A 807 -29.17 13.99 5.87
CA ASP A 807 -30.34 13.39 5.18
C ASP A 807 -31.53 13.23 6.13
N ARG A 808 -31.26 13.23 7.45
CA ARG A 808 -32.25 13.04 8.51
C ARG A 808 -32.16 14.16 9.55
N PRO A 809 -33.27 14.50 10.22
CA PRO A 809 -33.27 15.46 11.31
C PRO A 809 -32.39 14.96 12.46
N ARG A 810 -31.74 15.89 13.18
CA ARG A 810 -30.88 15.51 14.31
C ARG A 810 -31.77 15.00 15.44
N PRO A 811 -31.51 13.82 16.01
CA PRO A 811 -32.17 13.38 17.23
C PRO A 811 -31.88 14.36 18.38
N ALA A 812 -32.82 14.57 19.30
CA ALA A 812 -32.63 15.45 20.46
C ALA A 812 -31.51 14.95 21.42
N VAL A 813 -31.20 13.66 21.36
CA VAL A 813 -30.09 13.03 22.04
C VAL A 813 -29.27 12.27 21.03
N GLN A 814 -27.96 12.44 21.08
CA GLN A 814 -27.01 11.78 20.19
C GLN A 814 -27.21 10.27 20.20
N THR A 815 -27.30 9.68 19.00
CA THR A 815 -27.21 8.24 18.80
C THR A 815 -25.78 7.85 18.47
N TYR A 816 -25.46 6.59 18.68
CA TYR A 816 -24.10 6.05 18.57
C TYR A 816 -23.99 4.97 17.50
N SER A 817 -25.00 4.85 16.63
CA SER A 817 -25.02 3.94 15.49
C SER A 817 -23.83 4.24 14.56
N GLY A 818 -23.23 3.20 13.99
CA GLY A 818 -22.08 3.31 13.09
C GLY A 818 -22.32 2.57 11.77
N ALA A 819 -21.86 3.17 10.68
CA ALA A 819 -21.76 2.54 9.37
C ALA A 819 -20.46 2.98 8.71
N GLU A 820 -19.94 2.17 7.79
CA GLU A 820 -18.64 2.39 7.15
C GLU A 820 -18.73 2.64 5.65
N ALA A 821 -17.82 3.47 5.14
CA ALA A 821 -17.60 3.67 3.71
C ALA A 821 -16.11 3.90 3.46
N THR A 822 -15.61 3.51 2.29
CA THR A 822 -14.19 3.65 1.96
C THR A 822 -13.98 4.15 0.54
N VAL A 823 -12.85 4.81 0.30
CA VAL A 823 -12.38 5.20 -1.04
C VAL A 823 -10.86 5.17 -1.06
N ALA A 824 -10.27 4.67 -2.14
CA ALA A 824 -8.83 4.78 -2.36
C ALA A 824 -8.52 6.03 -3.19
N LEU A 825 -7.44 6.77 -2.86
CA LEU A 825 -6.95 7.82 -3.74
C LEU A 825 -6.45 7.20 -5.03
N SER A 826 -6.76 7.80 -6.18
CA SER A 826 -6.14 7.42 -7.45
C SER A 826 -4.60 7.49 -7.34
N GLU A 827 -3.86 6.65 -8.06
CA GLU A 827 -2.38 6.70 -8.02
C GLU A 827 -1.83 8.10 -8.38
N PRO A 828 -2.38 8.83 -9.38
CA PRO A 828 -2.00 10.22 -9.60
C PRO A 828 -2.25 11.13 -8.39
N THR A 829 -3.39 10.99 -7.72
CA THR A 829 -3.72 11.78 -6.52
C THR A 829 -2.78 11.46 -5.37
N ASP A 830 -2.55 10.19 -5.06
CA ASP A 830 -1.63 9.75 -4.00
C ASP A 830 -0.21 10.29 -4.25
N ARG A 831 0.29 10.14 -5.48
CA ARG A 831 1.59 10.68 -5.89
C ARG A 831 1.65 12.19 -5.75
N ALA A 832 0.62 12.90 -6.22
CA ALA A 832 0.56 14.35 -6.12
C ALA A 832 0.58 14.78 -4.65
N VAL A 833 -0.20 14.13 -3.77
CA VAL A 833 -0.26 14.43 -2.33
C VAL A 833 1.11 14.29 -1.70
N ARG A 834 1.81 13.17 -1.98
CA ARG A 834 3.16 12.91 -1.47
C ARG A 834 4.19 13.91 -2.02
N GLN A 835 4.10 14.27 -3.29
CA GLN A 835 4.98 15.27 -3.91
C GLN A 835 4.75 16.68 -3.34
N LEU A 836 3.50 17.09 -3.14
CA LEU A 836 3.18 18.38 -2.55
C LEU A 836 3.64 18.44 -1.09
N ALA A 837 3.39 17.38 -0.32
CA ALA A 837 3.88 17.25 1.06
C ALA A 837 5.41 17.41 1.12
N ALA A 838 6.15 16.68 0.27
CA ALA A 838 7.60 16.75 0.19
C ALA A 838 8.12 18.12 -0.27
N ARG A 839 7.41 18.79 -1.20
CA ARG A 839 7.76 20.11 -1.71
C ARG A 839 7.56 21.20 -0.66
N LEU A 840 6.51 21.10 0.15
CA LEU A 840 6.17 22.07 1.19
C LEU A 840 6.84 21.78 2.54
N GLY A 841 7.55 20.65 2.68
CA GLY A 841 8.19 20.26 3.94
C GLY A 841 7.19 19.84 5.03
N VAL A 842 6.05 19.27 4.64
CA VAL A 842 4.97 18.84 5.54
C VAL A 842 4.65 17.35 5.36
N THR A 843 3.75 16.82 6.19
CA THR A 843 3.28 15.42 6.08
C THR A 843 2.14 15.30 5.04
N PRO A 844 1.94 14.12 4.42
CA PRO A 844 0.71 13.83 3.68
C PRO A 844 -0.56 14.06 4.51
N ALA A 845 -0.51 13.81 5.82
CA ALA A 845 -1.62 14.09 6.73
C ALA A 845 -2.05 15.57 6.71
N GLY A 846 -1.11 16.50 6.67
CA GLY A 846 -1.40 17.93 6.56
C GLY A 846 -2.08 18.30 5.23
N VAL A 847 -1.67 17.68 4.13
CA VAL A 847 -2.29 17.86 2.81
C VAL A 847 -3.73 17.33 2.79
N LEU A 848 -3.94 16.13 3.35
CA LEU A 848 -5.24 15.48 3.40
C LEU A 848 -6.21 16.19 4.36
N LEU A 849 -5.70 16.71 5.48
CA LEU A 849 -6.47 17.53 6.41
C LEU A 849 -6.91 18.85 5.77
N ALA A 850 -6.03 19.50 5.00
CA ALA A 850 -6.37 20.69 4.21
C ALA A 850 -7.43 20.38 3.14
N GLY A 851 -7.29 19.26 2.41
CA GLY A 851 -8.28 18.80 1.45
C GLY A 851 -9.64 18.52 2.10
N PHE A 852 -9.64 17.91 3.29
CA PHE A 852 -10.85 17.65 4.05
C PHE A 852 -11.50 18.94 4.57
N GLY A 853 -10.72 19.88 5.11
CA GLY A 853 -11.22 21.20 5.49
C GLY A 853 -11.83 21.97 4.31
N GLN A 854 -11.24 21.86 3.12
CA GLN A 854 -11.80 22.46 1.91
C GLN A 854 -13.11 21.78 1.47
N LEU A 855 -13.23 20.45 1.61
CA LEU A 855 -14.49 19.77 1.37
C LEU A 855 -15.58 20.25 2.33
N ILE A 856 -15.27 20.34 3.63
CA ILE A 856 -16.23 20.81 4.63
C ILE A 856 -16.61 22.28 4.38
N ASN A 857 -15.67 23.13 3.96
CA ASN A 857 -15.97 24.50 3.52
C ASN A 857 -17.02 24.49 2.40
N ARG A 858 -16.81 23.66 1.36
CA ARG A 858 -17.77 23.54 0.24
C ARG A 858 -19.15 23.06 0.67
N LEU A 859 -19.22 22.15 1.64
CA LEU A 859 -20.47 21.58 2.11
C LEU A 859 -21.27 22.53 3.01
N THR A 860 -20.57 23.33 3.82
CA THR A 860 -21.19 24.17 4.85
C THR A 860 -21.26 25.66 4.46
N GLY A 861 -20.41 26.09 3.53
CA GLY A 861 -20.16 27.49 3.23
C GLY A 861 -19.37 28.23 4.33
N SER A 862 -18.78 27.50 5.29
CA SER A 862 -18.06 28.10 6.42
C SER A 862 -16.56 28.21 6.17
N ASP A 863 -16.08 29.44 6.17
CA ASP A 863 -14.67 29.81 6.03
C ASP A 863 -13.85 29.65 7.32
N ASP A 864 -14.51 29.36 8.44
CA ASP A 864 -13.89 29.04 9.73
C ASP A 864 -14.51 27.74 10.25
N GLN A 865 -13.69 26.78 10.64
CA GLN A 865 -14.13 25.43 10.99
C GLN A 865 -13.26 24.87 12.10
N VAL A 866 -13.86 24.05 12.97
CA VAL A 866 -13.16 23.28 13.99
C VAL A 866 -13.36 21.79 13.70
N ILE A 867 -12.25 21.11 13.40
CA ILE A 867 -12.19 19.66 13.16
C ILE A 867 -11.40 19.04 14.31
N GLY A 868 -11.82 17.88 14.83
CA GLY A 868 -11.02 17.18 15.82
C GLY A 868 -9.95 16.32 15.15
N ALA A 869 -8.73 16.35 15.67
CA ALA A 869 -7.69 15.40 15.31
C ALA A 869 -7.45 14.41 16.46
N ILE A 870 -7.19 13.16 16.09
CA ILE A 870 -6.79 12.11 17.03
C ILE A 870 -5.26 12.06 17.11
N VAL A 871 -4.73 12.10 18.33
CA VAL A 871 -3.28 12.09 18.58
C VAL A 871 -2.93 11.07 19.66
N ALA A 872 -1.82 10.36 19.50
CA ALA A 872 -1.33 9.40 20.50
C ALA A 872 -0.30 10.07 21.42
N ASP A 873 -0.50 9.94 22.73
CA ASP A 873 0.35 10.54 23.77
C ASP A 873 1.42 9.56 24.27
N ARG A 874 2.08 8.85 23.34
CA ARG A 874 3.23 7.98 23.61
C ARG A 874 4.54 8.75 23.40
N ARG A 875 4.76 9.74 24.27
CA ARG A 875 5.92 10.66 24.15
C ARG A 875 7.22 10.07 24.70
N LEU A 876 7.12 9.16 25.66
CA LEU A 876 8.25 8.51 26.32
C LEU A 876 8.36 7.06 25.85
N ALA A 877 9.56 6.65 25.44
CA ALA A 877 9.84 5.30 24.99
C ALA A 877 9.58 4.21 26.05
N ALA A 878 9.54 4.60 27.33
CA ALA A 878 9.15 3.71 28.42
C ALA A 878 7.74 3.13 28.27
N PHE A 879 6.88 3.77 27.46
CA PHE A 879 5.50 3.37 27.23
C PHE A 879 5.27 2.70 25.87
N ASP A 880 6.29 2.51 25.02
CA ASP A 880 6.11 1.98 23.65
C ASP A 880 5.57 0.55 23.65
N ASP A 881 6.04 -0.27 24.59
CA ASP A 881 5.64 -1.67 24.78
C ASP A 881 4.45 -1.83 25.72
N VAL A 882 3.75 -0.76 26.11
CA VAL A 882 2.66 -0.83 27.11
C VAL A 882 1.30 -0.89 26.41
N ILE A 883 0.47 -1.89 26.71
CA ILE A 883 -0.94 -1.90 26.31
C ILE A 883 -1.72 -0.90 27.17
N GLY A 884 -2.62 -0.12 26.56
CA GLY A 884 -3.47 0.83 27.29
C GLY A 884 -4.13 1.89 26.41
N PHE A 885 -4.71 2.91 27.04
CA PHE A 885 -5.41 4.01 26.36
C PHE A 885 -4.59 5.31 26.34
N PHE A 886 -3.87 5.56 25.23
CA PHE A 886 -2.98 6.72 25.10
C PHE A 886 -3.52 7.80 24.14
N ILE A 887 -4.79 7.72 23.74
CA ILE A 887 -5.36 8.60 22.72
C ILE A 887 -5.91 9.90 23.33
N ASP A 888 -5.64 11.02 22.66
CA ASP A 888 -6.31 12.31 22.86
C ASP A 888 -7.05 12.79 21.61
N THR A 889 -8.04 13.65 21.85
CA THR A 889 -8.73 14.43 20.81
C THR A 889 -8.37 15.89 20.97
N VAL A 890 -7.77 16.50 19.95
CA VAL A 890 -7.40 17.92 19.94
C VAL A 890 -8.19 18.67 18.86
N PRO A 891 -8.71 19.88 19.15
CA PRO A 891 -9.36 20.68 18.13
C PRO A 891 -8.31 21.31 17.20
N VAL A 892 -8.60 21.31 15.90
CA VAL A 892 -7.82 21.94 14.83
C VAL A 892 -8.71 22.97 14.16
N ARG A 893 -8.34 24.24 14.22
CA ARG A 893 -9.12 25.33 13.65
C ARG A 893 -8.58 25.68 12.26
N LEU A 894 -9.37 25.43 11.22
CA LEU A 894 -9.01 25.75 9.85
C LEU A 894 -9.76 26.99 9.38
N ARG A 895 -9.01 27.97 8.88
CA ARG A 895 -9.54 29.22 8.32
C ARG A 895 -9.12 29.39 6.86
N THR A 896 -10.10 29.55 6.00
CA THR A 896 -9.97 29.84 4.56
C THR A 896 -10.50 31.24 4.28
N ASP A 897 -9.90 31.95 3.34
CA ASP A 897 -10.49 33.14 2.74
C ASP A 897 -10.44 32.99 1.21
N GLY A 898 -11.22 33.80 0.48
CA GLY A 898 -11.34 33.67 -0.98
C GLY A 898 -10.05 33.86 -1.78
N GLY A 899 -8.93 34.23 -1.13
CA GLY A 899 -7.60 34.35 -1.73
C GLY A 899 -6.61 33.25 -1.33
N THR A 900 -6.92 32.47 -0.29
CA THR A 900 -6.00 31.46 0.27
C THR A 900 -5.74 30.36 -0.76
N THR A 901 -4.48 30.19 -1.14
CA THR A 901 -4.04 29.09 -2.01
C THR A 901 -4.08 27.77 -1.28
N PHE A 902 -4.16 26.66 -2.01
CA PHE A 902 -4.15 25.35 -1.36
C PHE A 902 -2.82 25.07 -0.65
N ALA A 903 -1.69 25.51 -1.20
CA ALA A 903 -0.39 25.41 -0.54
C ALA A 903 -0.35 26.16 0.81
N GLU A 904 -0.94 27.35 0.89
CA GLU A 904 -1.08 28.10 2.15
C GLU A 904 -2.00 27.39 3.13
N LEU A 905 -3.12 26.82 2.66
CA LEU A 905 -4.03 26.05 3.51
C LEU A 905 -3.34 24.80 4.08
N VAL A 906 -2.53 24.11 3.26
CA VAL A 906 -1.73 22.95 3.69
C VAL A 906 -0.72 23.34 4.78
N GLN A 907 -0.05 24.48 4.63
CA GLN A 907 0.87 25.00 5.65
C GLN A 907 0.12 25.33 6.94
N ARG A 908 -1.02 26.04 6.85
CA ARG A 908 -1.88 26.35 8.01
C ARG A 908 -2.34 25.08 8.73
N ALA A 909 -2.89 24.11 8.00
CA ALA A 909 -3.35 22.85 8.58
C ALA A 909 -2.22 22.08 9.29
N SER A 910 -1.01 22.11 8.72
CA SER A 910 0.16 21.44 9.29
C SER A 910 0.68 22.15 10.55
N VAL A 911 0.63 23.48 10.58
CA VAL A 911 0.98 24.30 11.76
C VAL A 911 -0.05 24.11 12.86
N GLU A 912 -1.35 24.21 12.55
CA GLU A 912 -2.45 24.02 13.50
C GLU A 912 -2.38 22.65 14.17
N LEU A 913 -2.21 21.58 13.41
CA LEU A 913 -2.09 20.23 13.98
C LEU A 913 -0.88 20.10 14.93
N ARG A 914 0.24 20.75 14.60
CA ARG A 914 1.47 20.72 15.40
C ARG A 914 1.32 21.53 16.69
N ASP A 915 0.79 22.74 16.61
CA ASP A 915 0.60 23.63 17.75
C ASP A 915 -0.44 23.05 18.72
N SER A 916 -1.49 22.42 18.21
CA SER A 916 -2.46 21.66 19.01
C SER A 916 -1.81 20.52 19.80
N VAL A 917 -0.81 19.82 19.24
CA VAL A 917 -0.06 18.75 19.93
C VAL A 917 0.94 19.31 20.96
N ALA A 918 1.42 20.54 20.76
CA ALA A 918 2.39 21.21 21.63
C ALA A 918 1.80 21.67 22.97
N HIS A 919 0.47 21.71 23.11
CA HIS A 919 -0.26 22.17 24.30
C HIS A 919 -1.11 21.05 24.95
N PRO A 920 -0.50 19.93 25.38
CA PRO A 920 -1.24 18.76 25.87
C PRO A 920 -1.83 18.91 27.27
N GLY A 921 -1.41 19.93 28.04
CA GLY A 921 -1.72 20.06 29.46
C GLY A 921 -3.18 20.42 29.75
N ALA A 922 -3.96 20.78 28.73
CA ALA A 922 -5.36 21.10 28.87
C ALA A 922 -6.22 20.11 28.05
N PRO A 923 -6.90 19.16 28.72
CA PRO A 923 -7.87 18.27 28.05
C PRO A 923 -9.00 19.05 27.38
N LEU A 924 -9.56 18.49 26.30
CA LEU A 924 -10.63 19.12 25.52
C LEU A 924 -11.81 19.59 26.37
N GLU A 925 -12.21 18.83 27.40
CA GLU A 925 -13.33 19.19 28.27
C GLU A 925 -13.07 20.50 29.00
N ARG A 926 -11.84 20.69 29.46
CA ARG A 926 -11.41 21.89 30.18
C ARG A 926 -11.35 23.10 29.25
N VAL A 927 -10.98 22.87 27.99
CA VAL A 927 -11.03 23.89 26.93
C VAL A 927 -12.48 24.27 26.59
N VAL A 928 -13.36 23.29 26.41
CA VAL A 928 -14.80 23.48 26.16
C VAL A 928 -15.46 24.26 27.30
N GLU A 929 -15.11 23.93 28.55
CA GLU A 929 -15.59 24.63 29.75
C GLU A 929 -15.09 26.07 29.80
N ALA A 930 -13.78 26.30 29.60
CA ALA A 930 -13.20 27.65 29.63
C ALA A 930 -13.70 28.56 28.50
N LEU A 931 -14.10 27.98 27.36
CA LEU A 931 -14.72 28.70 26.24
C LEU A 931 -16.23 28.92 26.42
N SER A 932 -16.83 28.42 27.52
CA SER A 932 -18.27 28.49 27.79
C SER A 932 -19.13 27.98 26.63
N VAL A 933 -18.69 26.90 25.97
CA VAL A 933 -19.44 26.32 24.85
C VAL A 933 -20.78 25.76 25.34
N GLY A 934 -21.87 26.20 24.72
CA GLY A 934 -23.22 25.73 25.06
C GLY A 934 -23.34 24.21 24.95
N ARG A 935 -23.93 23.58 25.97
CA ARG A 935 -24.13 22.12 25.99
C ARG A 935 -25.34 21.73 25.14
N ASP A 936 -25.13 20.82 24.21
CA ASP A 936 -26.17 20.24 23.36
C ASP A 936 -26.11 18.71 23.45
N THR A 937 -27.18 18.07 23.94
CA THR A 937 -27.23 16.61 24.10
C THR A 937 -27.27 15.85 22.77
N SER A 938 -27.48 16.55 21.65
CA SER A 938 -27.58 15.97 20.32
C SER A 938 -26.24 15.83 19.58
N ARG A 939 -25.14 16.37 20.13
CA ARG A 939 -23.82 16.34 19.48
C ARG A 939 -22.67 16.48 20.47
N ALA A 940 -21.47 16.06 20.04
CA ALA A 940 -20.25 16.31 20.78
C ALA A 940 -19.91 17.82 20.81
N PRO A 941 -19.43 18.37 21.94
CA PRO A 941 -19.11 19.80 22.07
C PRO A 941 -17.83 20.14 21.30
N LEU A 942 -17.83 21.28 20.60
CA LEU A 942 -16.70 21.86 19.84
C LEU A 942 -16.19 21.03 18.63
N VAL A 943 -16.32 19.70 18.66
CA VAL A 943 -15.81 18.79 17.63
C VAL A 943 -16.91 17.78 17.27
N GLN A 944 -17.51 17.92 16.08
CA GLN A 944 -18.51 16.97 15.57
C GLN A 944 -17.95 16.00 14.53
N VAL A 945 -16.81 16.36 13.92
CA VAL A 945 -16.13 15.59 12.88
C VAL A 945 -14.70 15.34 13.31
N LEU A 946 -14.25 14.10 13.16
CA LEU A 946 -12.89 13.70 13.45
C LEU A 946 -12.08 13.40 12.19
N PHE A 947 -10.81 13.75 12.24
CA PHE A 947 -9.75 13.39 11.31
C PHE A 947 -8.72 12.55 12.06
N ASN A 948 -8.54 11.30 11.65
CA ASN A 948 -7.60 10.37 12.24
C ASN A 948 -6.68 9.81 11.16
N VAL A 949 -5.40 9.65 11.46
CA VAL A 949 -4.43 9.08 10.53
C VAL A 949 -3.89 7.79 11.11
N LEU A 950 -4.26 6.67 10.50
CA LEU A 950 -3.79 5.34 10.88
C LEU A 950 -2.46 5.07 10.16
N ASN A 951 -1.39 5.53 10.79
CA ASN A 951 -0.01 5.44 10.31
C ASN A 951 0.71 4.20 10.87
N PHE A 952 0.07 3.03 10.90
CA PHE A 952 0.75 1.78 11.25
C PHE A 952 0.34 0.69 10.26
N THR A 953 1.30 -0.12 9.84
CA THR A 953 1.01 -1.36 9.11
C THR A 953 0.07 -2.19 9.98
N GLU A 954 -1.08 -2.61 9.44
CA GLU A 954 -1.99 -3.50 10.16
C GLU A 954 -1.19 -4.73 10.63
N PRO A 955 -0.98 -4.91 11.95
CA PRO A 955 -0.13 -5.97 12.45
C PRO A 955 -0.80 -7.31 12.14
N GLN A 956 -0.04 -8.27 11.62
CA GLN A 956 -0.54 -9.62 11.37
C GLN A 956 -0.23 -10.51 12.56
N LEU A 957 -1.26 -11.18 13.11
CA LEU A 957 -1.04 -12.21 14.10
C LEU A 957 -0.47 -13.46 13.42
N ARG A 958 0.75 -13.84 13.80
CA ARG A 958 1.41 -15.06 13.32
C ARG A 958 1.68 -15.97 14.50
N LEU A 959 0.98 -17.09 14.56
CA LEU A 959 1.19 -18.10 15.58
C LEU A 959 2.00 -19.26 14.98
N PRO A 960 2.95 -19.86 15.70
CA PRO A 960 3.67 -21.04 15.25
C PRO A 960 2.75 -22.14 14.70
N GLY A 961 3.01 -22.57 13.46
CA GLY A 961 2.23 -23.61 12.78
C GLY A 961 0.85 -23.17 12.27
N LEU A 962 0.54 -21.87 12.30
CA LEU A 962 -0.74 -21.30 11.87
C LEU A 962 -0.52 -20.11 10.92
N ASP A 963 -1.13 -20.16 9.74
CA ASP A 963 -1.19 -19.02 8.84
C ASP A 963 -2.34 -18.09 9.27
N GLY A 964 -2.00 -16.83 9.57
CA GLY A 964 -2.95 -15.82 10.03
C GLY A 964 -3.38 -14.86 8.92
N GLU A 965 -4.69 -14.68 8.76
CA GLU A 965 -5.32 -13.74 7.84
C GLU A 965 -6.33 -12.88 8.61
N GLN A 966 -6.20 -11.55 8.58
CA GLN A 966 -7.10 -10.66 9.32
C GLN A 966 -8.48 -10.60 8.65
N ILE A 967 -9.55 -10.58 9.45
CA ILE A 967 -10.92 -10.43 8.99
C ILE A 967 -11.43 -9.06 9.41
N THR A 968 -12.02 -8.32 8.46
CA THR A 968 -12.73 -7.06 8.75
C THR A 968 -13.97 -7.33 9.57
N VAL A 969 -14.11 -6.59 10.68
CA VAL A 969 -15.30 -6.60 11.53
C VAL A 969 -15.90 -5.21 11.48
N ASP A 970 -17.19 -5.12 11.12
CA ASP A 970 -17.90 -3.85 11.06
C ASP A 970 -17.84 -3.14 12.42
N LYS A 971 -17.51 -1.83 12.43
CA LYS A 971 -17.47 -1.09 13.69
C LYS A 971 -18.85 -1.01 14.35
N PRO A 972 -18.92 -1.23 15.66
CA PRO A 972 -20.19 -1.32 16.41
C PRO A 972 -20.89 0.04 16.61
N GLY A 973 -20.20 1.15 16.40
CA GLY A 973 -20.76 2.49 16.60
C GLY A 973 -19.80 3.63 16.27
N SER A 974 -20.31 4.86 16.29
CA SER A 974 -19.52 6.09 16.13
C SER A 974 -19.84 7.09 17.26
N PRO A 975 -18.83 7.57 18.02
CA PRO A 975 -19.02 8.62 19.01
C PRO A 975 -19.14 10.04 18.42
N PHE A 976 -18.97 10.18 17.10
CA PHE A 976 -19.03 11.45 16.36
C PHE A 976 -19.95 11.33 15.14
N ASP A 977 -20.35 12.46 14.56
CA ASP A 977 -21.19 12.45 13.36
C ASP A 977 -20.48 11.74 12.20
N ILE A 978 -19.20 12.08 12.01
CA ILE A 978 -18.29 11.51 11.01
C ILE A 978 -16.89 11.40 11.62
N THR A 979 -16.27 10.22 11.49
CA THR A 979 -14.85 10.01 11.76
C THR A 979 -14.17 9.56 10.47
N LEU A 980 -13.35 10.43 9.90
CA LEU A 980 -12.52 10.15 8.73
C LEU A 980 -11.18 9.56 9.19
N TYR A 981 -10.87 8.37 8.71
CA TYR A 981 -9.60 7.68 8.86
C TYR A 981 -8.83 7.79 7.55
N VAL A 982 -7.61 8.29 7.61
CA VAL A 982 -6.63 8.15 6.54
C VAL A 982 -5.90 6.84 6.76
N VAL A 983 -5.95 5.95 5.78
CA VAL A 983 -5.32 4.63 5.80
C VAL A 983 -4.39 4.48 4.61
N GLU A 984 -3.37 3.63 4.74
CA GLU A 984 -2.53 3.23 3.61
C GLU A 984 -2.63 1.72 3.41
N ARG A 985 -3.12 1.29 2.24
CA ARG A 985 -3.26 -0.13 1.88
C ARG A 985 -2.58 -0.39 0.55
N ALA A 986 -1.79 -1.46 0.48
CA ALA A 986 -1.00 -1.83 -0.70
C ALA A 986 -0.15 -0.66 -1.27
N GLY A 987 0.39 0.19 -0.39
CA GLY A 987 1.22 1.34 -0.77
C GLY A 987 0.46 2.57 -1.29
N ARG A 988 -0.88 2.59 -1.18
CA ARG A 988 -1.72 3.72 -1.60
C ARG A 988 -2.52 4.30 -0.45
N ILE A 989 -2.57 5.63 -0.36
CA ILE A 989 -3.42 6.33 0.60
C ILE A 989 -4.90 6.17 0.21
N GLY A 990 -5.76 5.98 1.21
CA GLY A 990 -7.20 5.99 1.09
C GLY A 990 -7.87 6.63 2.30
N PHE A 991 -9.18 6.79 2.20
CA PHE A 991 -10.04 7.25 3.28
C PHE A 991 -11.02 6.16 3.66
N GLU A 992 -11.19 5.93 4.95
CA GLU A 992 -12.30 5.18 5.52
C GLU A 992 -13.10 6.12 6.40
N VAL A 993 -14.42 6.06 6.33
CA VAL A 993 -15.30 6.85 7.18
C VAL A 993 -16.12 5.93 8.03
N VAL A 994 -16.22 6.26 9.31
CA VAL A 994 -17.27 5.76 10.19
C VAL A 994 -18.23 6.92 10.42
N TYR A 995 -19.49 6.74 10.06
CA TYR A 995 -20.51 7.79 10.17
C TYR A 995 -21.75 7.28 10.90
N ASN A 996 -22.56 8.22 11.39
CA ASN A 996 -23.83 7.89 12.02
C ASN A 996 -24.96 7.75 10.96
N PRO A 997 -25.51 6.53 10.72
CA PRO A 997 -26.56 6.32 9.74
C PRO A 997 -27.90 6.98 10.11
N ASP A 998 -28.10 7.34 11.39
CA ASP A 998 -29.27 8.11 11.83
C ASP A 998 -29.23 9.57 11.35
N LEU A 999 -28.08 10.03 10.82
CA LEU A 999 -27.89 11.37 10.27
C LEU A 999 -27.65 11.38 8.75
N PHE A 1000 -26.97 10.37 8.20
CA PHE A 1000 -26.52 10.35 6.80
C PHE A 1000 -26.87 9.05 6.07
N ASP A 1001 -27.15 9.14 4.78
CA ASP A 1001 -27.31 7.99 3.89
C ASP A 1001 -25.95 7.49 3.37
N ALA A 1002 -25.85 6.17 3.11
CA ALA A 1002 -24.64 5.55 2.57
C ALA A 1002 -24.20 6.16 1.22
N ASP A 1003 -25.16 6.44 0.34
CA ASP A 1003 -24.90 7.06 -0.96
C ASP A 1003 -24.30 8.46 -0.82
N ARG A 1004 -24.75 9.24 0.17
CA ARG A 1004 -24.20 10.58 0.47
C ARG A 1004 -22.74 10.48 0.91
N ILE A 1005 -22.45 9.60 1.86
CA ILE A 1005 -21.09 9.45 2.39
C ILE A 1005 -20.14 8.92 1.32
N THR A 1006 -20.59 7.96 0.51
CA THR A 1006 -19.80 7.45 -0.62
C THR A 1006 -19.49 8.54 -1.64
N GLY A 1007 -20.48 9.38 -1.97
CA GLY A 1007 -20.28 10.55 -2.84
C GLY A 1007 -19.33 11.58 -2.22
N MET A 1008 -19.50 11.89 -0.93
CA MET A 1008 -18.62 12.81 -0.20
C MET A 1008 -17.15 12.34 -0.20
N LEU A 1009 -16.93 11.03 -0.06
CA LEU A 1009 -15.61 10.42 -0.11
C LEU A 1009 -14.98 10.48 -1.52
N ALA A 1010 -15.77 10.19 -2.56
CA ALA A 1010 -15.31 10.34 -3.94
C ALA A 1010 -14.94 11.81 -4.26
N ASP A 1011 -15.77 12.75 -3.83
CA ASP A 1011 -15.53 14.19 -3.97
C ASP A 1011 -14.26 14.60 -3.21
N LEU A 1012 -14.03 14.09 -2.00
CA LEU A 1012 -12.81 14.36 -1.23
C LEU A 1012 -11.56 13.90 -2.00
N ALA A 1013 -11.59 12.69 -2.58
CA ALA A 1013 -10.47 12.13 -3.32
C ALA A 1013 -10.18 12.92 -4.61
N GLU A 1014 -11.21 13.29 -5.36
CA GLU A 1014 -11.08 14.09 -6.59
C GLU A 1014 -10.62 15.53 -6.28
N LEU A 1015 -11.27 16.18 -5.31
CA LEU A 1015 -10.93 17.53 -4.85
C LEU A 1015 -9.49 17.60 -4.37
N THR A 1016 -9.06 16.65 -3.55
CA THR A 1016 -7.67 16.59 -3.07
C THR A 1016 -6.69 16.47 -4.25
N GLY A 1017 -7.00 15.64 -5.26
CA GLY A 1017 -6.18 15.52 -6.46
C GLY A 1017 -6.06 16.83 -7.23
N ALA A 1018 -7.19 17.47 -7.53
CA ALA A 1018 -7.24 18.72 -8.27
C ALA A 1018 -6.50 19.86 -7.53
N LEU A 1019 -6.77 20.02 -6.23
CA LEU A 1019 -6.13 21.02 -5.38
C LEU A 1019 -4.63 20.82 -5.30
N THR A 1020 -4.18 19.56 -5.26
CA THR A 1020 -2.75 19.25 -5.16
C THR A 1020 -1.99 19.57 -6.45
N VAL A 1021 -2.62 19.34 -7.61
CA VAL A 1021 -2.05 19.71 -8.92
C VAL A 1021 -2.02 21.24 -9.09
N ALA A 1022 -3.06 21.93 -8.62
CA ALA A 1022 -3.20 23.38 -8.72
C ALA A 1022 -2.87 24.10 -7.40
N ALA A 1023 -1.85 23.64 -6.67
CA ALA A 1023 -1.60 24.06 -5.29
C ALA A 1023 -1.35 25.56 -5.10
N GLU A 1024 -0.86 26.25 -6.13
CA GLU A 1024 -0.58 27.69 -6.11
C GLU A 1024 -1.81 28.56 -6.46
N GLN A 1025 -2.95 27.94 -6.80
CA GLN A 1025 -4.19 28.66 -7.07
C GLN A 1025 -5.05 28.76 -5.80
N PRO A 1026 -5.90 29.81 -5.66
CA PRO A 1026 -6.86 29.89 -4.57
C PRO A 1026 -7.73 28.62 -4.51
N ALA A 1027 -7.81 27.99 -3.34
CA ALA A 1027 -8.45 26.68 -3.18
C ALA A 1027 -9.92 26.71 -3.65
N ASP A 1028 -10.62 27.80 -3.38
CA ASP A 1028 -12.02 28.01 -3.81
C ASP A 1028 -12.16 28.09 -5.33
N THR A 1029 -11.19 28.67 -6.02
CA THR A 1029 -11.24 28.81 -7.49
C THR A 1029 -11.11 27.45 -8.18
N VAL A 1030 -10.18 26.62 -7.70
CA VAL A 1030 -10.01 25.24 -8.20
C VAL A 1030 -11.25 24.41 -7.90
N ALA A 1031 -11.81 24.58 -6.70
CA ALA A 1031 -12.97 23.85 -6.25
C ALA A 1031 -14.25 24.15 -7.06
N VAL A 1032 -14.45 25.38 -7.55
CA VAL A 1032 -15.65 25.78 -8.31
C VAL A 1032 -15.86 24.96 -9.59
N HIS A 1033 -14.78 24.45 -10.19
CA HIS A 1033 -14.84 23.66 -11.43
C HIS A 1033 -15.17 22.19 -11.24
N LEU A 1034 -15.23 21.72 -9.99
CA LEU A 1034 -15.61 20.34 -9.66
C LEU A 1034 -17.11 20.25 -9.36
N PRO A 1035 -17.77 19.13 -9.70
CA PRO A 1035 -19.18 18.91 -9.38
C PRO A 1035 -19.47 19.28 -7.92
N ARG A 1036 -20.57 19.98 -7.67
CA ARG A 1036 -21.05 20.15 -6.29
C ARG A 1036 -21.69 18.83 -5.87
N PRO A 1037 -21.35 18.27 -4.68
CA PRO A 1037 -22.09 17.15 -4.13
C PRO A 1037 -23.58 17.45 -4.15
N ALA A 1038 -24.40 16.49 -4.60
CA ALA A 1038 -25.83 16.69 -4.73
C ALA A 1038 -26.45 17.05 -3.37
N ILE A 1039 -26.81 18.32 -3.17
CA ILE A 1039 -27.58 18.75 -2.00
C ILE A 1039 -29.03 18.34 -2.25
N ARG A 1040 -29.43 17.15 -1.79
CA ARG A 1040 -30.85 16.93 -1.48
C ARG A 1040 -31.17 17.79 -0.26
N ALA A 1041 -31.91 18.88 -0.48
CA ALA A 1041 -32.47 19.63 0.62
C ALA A 1041 -33.42 18.70 1.39
N ALA A 1042 -33.15 18.50 2.68
CA ALA A 1042 -34.20 18.05 3.59
C ALA A 1042 -35.35 19.06 3.49
N ASP A 1043 -36.58 18.55 3.42
CA ASP A 1043 -37.80 19.35 3.27
C ASP A 1043 -37.80 20.52 4.28
N PRO A 1044 -37.85 21.80 3.84
CA PRO A 1044 -37.80 22.96 4.72
C PRO A 1044 -38.98 23.03 5.72
N TRP A 1045 -39.99 22.16 5.57
CA TRP A 1045 -41.21 22.17 6.37
C TRP A 1045 -41.24 21.20 7.57
N ALA A 1046 -40.14 20.53 7.90
CA ALA A 1046 -40.00 19.88 9.20
C ALA A 1046 -39.53 20.90 10.28
N MET A 1047 -40.41 21.84 10.66
CA MET A 1047 -40.24 22.67 11.88
C MET A 1047 -40.14 21.77 13.12
N THR A 1048 -39.26 22.00 14.11
CA THR A 1048 -39.16 23.24 14.90
C THR A 1048 -37.73 23.49 15.40
N THR A 1049 -37.12 24.62 15.03
CA THR A 1049 -36.06 25.26 15.82
C THR A 1049 -36.70 25.92 17.03
N VAL A 1050 -36.40 25.43 18.23
CA VAL A 1050 -36.57 26.25 19.44
C VAL A 1050 -35.35 27.15 19.50
N ALA A 1051 -35.52 28.41 19.08
CA ALA A 1051 -34.52 29.44 19.33
C ALA A 1051 -34.36 29.62 20.85
N ALA A 1052 -33.14 29.55 21.36
CA ALA A 1052 -32.84 29.99 22.70
C ALA A 1052 -33.15 31.49 22.80
N GLU A 1053 -34.11 31.87 23.64
CA GLU A 1053 -34.34 33.28 24.01
C GLU A 1053 -33.07 33.86 24.64
N PRO A 1054 -32.76 35.17 24.44
CA PRO A 1054 -31.68 35.83 25.16
C PRO A 1054 -31.94 35.80 26.67
N PRO A 1055 -30.89 35.79 27.52
CA PRO A 1055 -31.03 35.68 28.95
C PRO A 1055 -31.89 36.83 29.49
N ARG A 1056 -33.01 36.49 30.13
CA ARG A 1056 -33.77 37.46 30.92
C ARG A 1056 -32.98 37.80 32.19
N PRO A 1057 -32.96 39.07 32.63
CA PRO A 1057 -32.35 39.41 33.91
C PRO A 1057 -33.05 38.64 35.05
N PRO A 1058 -32.31 38.28 36.11
CA PRO A 1058 -32.86 37.47 37.20
C PRO A 1058 -34.04 38.21 37.84
N VAL A 1059 -35.21 37.57 37.82
CA VAL A 1059 -36.38 38.03 38.58
C VAL A 1059 -36.18 37.57 40.04
N PRO A 1060 -36.40 38.43 41.05
CA PRO A 1060 -36.28 38.01 42.44
C PRO A 1060 -37.28 36.90 42.76
N VAL A 1061 -36.80 35.92 43.53
CA VAL A 1061 -37.51 34.73 44.00
C VAL A 1061 -38.94 35.04 44.43
N GLY A 1062 -39.90 34.48 43.71
CA GLY A 1062 -41.26 34.29 44.18
C GLY A 1062 -41.34 33.07 45.11
N SER A 1063 -42.01 33.25 46.23
CA SER A 1063 -42.17 32.31 47.34
C SER A 1063 -43.04 31.09 46.99
N ASP A 1064 -42.52 30.15 46.21
CA ASP A 1064 -43.13 28.82 46.08
C ASP A 1064 -42.41 27.84 47.02
N GLU A 1065 -43.16 27.17 47.91
CA GLU A 1065 -42.64 26.07 48.74
C GLU A 1065 -42.11 24.95 47.83
N LEU A 1066 -40.81 24.67 47.94
CA LEU A 1066 -40.15 23.59 47.22
C LEU A 1066 -40.80 22.24 47.55
N THR A 1067 -41.09 21.41 46.54
CA THR A 1067 -41.51 20.02 46.78
C THR A 1067 -40.40 19.21 47.45
N ARG A 1068 -40.71 18.05 48.05
CA ARG A 1068 -39.70 17.20 48.71
C ARG A 1068 -38.56 16.81 47.76
N THR A 1069 -38.87 16.51 46.49
CA THR A 1069 -37.89 16.16 45.47
C THR A 1069 -37.09 17.37 45.00
N GLU A 1070 -37.72 18.55 44.87
CA GLU A 1070 -37.02 19.81 44.59
C GLU A 1070 -36.08 20.20 45.75
N GLN A 1071 -36.48 20.03 47.02
CA GLN A 1071 -35.64 20.27 48.19
C GLN A 1071 -34.41 19.36 48.22
N LEU A 1072 -34.59 18.08 47.89
CA LEU A 1072 -33.51 17.10 47.81
C LEU A 1072 -32.50 17.50 46.74
N ILE A 1073 -32.96 17.75 45.51
CA ILE A 1073 -32.09 18.15 44.39
C ILE A 1073 -31.39 19.47 44.70
N ASN A 1074 -32.11 20.45 45.27
CA ASN A 1074 -31.54 21.74 45.68
C ASN A 1074 -30.43 21.59 46.73
N THR A 1075 -30.59 20.68 47.69
CA THR A 1075 -29.57 20.37 48.71
C THR A 1075 -28.34 19.73 48.07
N VAL A 1076 -28.55 18.68 47.25
CA VAL A 1076 -27.47 17.97 46.56
C VAL A 1076 -26.69 18.92 45.65
N TRP A 1077 -27.36 19.79 44.90
CA TRP A 1077 -26.72 20.79 44.05
C TRP A 1077 -25.92 21.81 44.86
N GLY A 1078 -26.47 22.31 45.97
CA GLY A 1078 -25.81 23.35 46.76
C GLY A 1078 -24.52 22.86 47.40
N GLU A 1079 -24.50 21.59 47.81
CA GLU A 1079 -23.33 20.95 48.38
C GLU A 1079 -22.29 20.56 47.31
N VAL A 1080 -22.71 20.17 46.11
CA VAL A 1080 -21.79 19.81 45.02
C VAL A 1080 -21.21 21.04 44.33
N LEU A 1081 -21.98 22.11 44.16
CA LEU A 1081 -21.54 23.35 43.49
C LEU A 1081 -20.92 24.37 44.46
N GLU A 1082 -20.88 24.08 45.75
CA GLU A 1082 -20.42 25.00 46.81
C GLU A 1082 -21.13 26.39 46.78
N HIS A 1083 -22.33 26.45 46.19
CA HIS A 1083 -23.15 27.65 46.05
C HIS A 1083 -24.45 27.52 46.87
N THR A 1084 -24.89 28.62 47.49
CA THR A 1084 -26.06 28.62 48.40
C THR A 1084 -27.29 29.35 47.87
N ARG A 1085 -27.23 29.95 46.65
CA ARG A 1085 -28.33 30.72 46.08
C ARG A 1085 -28.44 30.53 44.56
N PHE A 1086 -29.36 29.66 44.15
CA PHE A 1086 -29.86 29.50 42.79
C PHE A 1086 -31.36 29.16 42.86
N GLY A 1087 -32.13 29.61 41.87
CA GLY A 1087 -33.55 29.34 41.73
C GLY A 1087 -33.83 27.94 41.17
N VAL A 1088 -35.04 27.42 41.38
CA VAL A 1088 -35.42 26.08 40.89
C VAL A 1088 -35.51 25.95 39.37
N THR A 1089 -35.55 27.09 38.68
CA THR A 1089 -35.51 27.17 37.22
C THR A 1089 -34.13 27.50 36.69
N ASP A 1090 -33.15 27.74 37.55
CA ASP A 1090 -31.79 28.01 37.12
C ASP A 1090 -31.20 26.72 36.57
N ASN A 1091 -30.54 26.84 35.42
CA ASN A 1091 -29.90 25.72 34.75
C ASN A 1091 -28.61 25.37 35.49
N PHE A 1092 -28.42 24.08 35.83
CA PHE A 1092 -27.25 23.55 36.53
C PHE A 1092 -25.93 24.04 35.94
N PHE A 1093 -25.85 24.06 34.61
CA PHE A 1093 -24.62 24.40 33.90
C PHE A 1093 -24.36 25.91 33.86
N ASP A 1094 -25.42 26.72 33.82
CA ASP A 1094 -25.31 28.19 33.80
C ASP A 1094 -24.86 28.75 35.16
N ILE A 1095 -25.10 28.01 36.25
CA ILE A 1095 -24.71 28.37 37.62
C ILE A 1095 -23.37 27.77 38.07
N GLY A 1096 -22.55 27.29 37.13
CA GLY A 1096 -21.19 26.77 37.40
C GLY A 1096 -21.09 25.26 37.54
N GLY A 1097 -22.14 24.50 37.23
CA GLY A 1097 -22.08 23.05 37.18
C GLY A 1097 -21.35 22.52 35.95
N HIS A 1098 -20.49 21.51 36.15
CA HIS A 1098 -19.75 20.83 35.09
C HIS A 1098 -20.01 19.31 35.11
N SER A 1099 -19.48 18.58 34.13
CA SER A 1099 -19.80 17.14 33.94
C SER A 1099 -19.35 16.26 35.12
N LEU A 1100 -18.23 16.61 35.75
CA LEU A 1100 -17.74 15.93 36.95
C LEU A 1100 -18.63 16.22 38.17
N ALA A 1101 -19.07 17.46 38.36
CA ALA A 1101 -20.05 17.83 39.37
C ALA A 1101 -21.38 17.11 39.13
N LEU A 1102 -21.81 16.97 37.88
CA LEU A 1102 -23.01 16.23 37.52
C LEU A 1102 -22.90 14.74 37.87
N ALA A 1103 -21.73 14.13 37.71
CA ALA A 1103 -21.49 12.76 38.16
C ALA A 1103 -21.58 12.62 39.69
N ALA A 1104 -21.11 13.62 40.44
CA ALA A 1104 -21.27 13.66 41.89
C ALA A 1104 -22.75 13.84 42.30
N VAL A 1105 -23.48 14.75 41.63
CA VAL A 1105 -24.93 14.93 41.77
C VAL A 1105 -25.66 13.62 41.48
N HIS A 1106 -25.33 12.95 40.39
CA HIS A 1106 -25.88 11.65 40.01
C HIS A 1106 -25.70 10.61 41.11
N ALA A 1107 -24.48 10.42 41.56
CA ALA A 1107 -24.16 9.42 42.59
C ALA A 1107 -24.87 9.71 43.91
N ARG A 1108 -24.95 10.99 44.32
CA ARG A 1108 -25.67 11.38 45.54
C ARG A 1108 -27.17 11.25 45.41
N LEU A 1109 -27.75 11.61 44.26
CA LEU A 1109 -29.17 11.38 44.00
C LEU A 1109 -29.51 9.89 44.02
N VAL A 1110 -28.69 9.02 43.40
CA VAL A 1110 -28.88 7.57 43.45
C VAL A 1110 -28.77 7.05 44.89
N ALA A 1111 -27.79 7.52 45.67
CA ALA A 1111 -27.60 7.11 47.06
C ALA A 1111 -28.74 7.57 47.99
N GLU A 1112 -29.20 8.82 47.87
CA GLU A 1112 -30.20 9.42 48.75
C GLU A 1112 -31.64 9.02 48.36
N THR A 1113 -31.89 8.72 47.08
CA THR A 1113 -33.22 8.26 46.61
C THR A 1113 -33.37 6.74 46.57
N GLY A 1114 -32.27 5.99 46.48
CA GLY A 1114 -32.29 4.55 46.24
C GLY A 1114 -32.86 4.13 44.87
N ARG A 1115 -33.03 5.08 43.94
CA ARG A 1115 -33.57 4.85 42.60
C ARG A 1115 -32.46 4.89 41.56
N THR A 1116 -32.61 4.11 40.48
CA THR A 1116 -31.74 4.23 39.30
C THR A 1116 -32.11 5.50 38.55
N VAL A 1117 -31.25 6.52 38.61
CA VAL A 1117 -31.35 7.74 37.79
C VAL A 1117 -30.41 7.55 36.59
N ALA A 1118 -30.85 7.83 35.37
CA ALA A 1118 -29.93 7.79 34.22
C ALA A 1118 -29.08 9.08 34.21
N MET A 1119 -27.77 8.98 33.94
CA MET A 1119 -26.90 10.15 33.84
C MET A 1119 -27.42 11.16 32.81
N LEU A 1120 -27.96 10.65 31.70
CA LEU A 1120 -28.55 11.44 30.64
C LEU A 1120 -29.79 12.25 31.07
N ASP A 1121 -30.55 11.80 32.07
CA ASP A 1121 -31.72 12.53 32.55
C ASP A 1121 -31.30 13.85 33.23
N LEU A 1122 -30.14 13.86 33.88
CA LEU A 1122 -29.58 15.08 34.48
C LEU A 1122 -29.20 16.13 33.43
N PHE A 1123 -28.92 15.69 32.20
CA PHE A 1123 -28.71 16.58 31.05
C PHE A 1123 -30.03 17.03 30.40
N ARG A 1124 -31.00 16.11 30.27
CA ARG A 1124 -32.31 16.40 29.66
C ARG A 1124 -33.16 17.35 30.50
N TYR A 1125 -32.99 17.30 31.82
CA TYR A 1125 -33.74 18.09 32.78
C TYR A 1125 -32.78 18.91 33.65
N PRO A 1126 -32.10 19.91 33.07
CA PRO A 1126 -30.97 20.59 33.72
C PRO A 1126 -31.40 21.64 34.75
N THR A 1127 -32.66 21.65 35.21
CA THR A 1127 -33.16 22.53 36.27
C THR A 1127 -33.77 21.70 37.39
N ILE A 1128 -33.71 22.20 38.63
CA ILE A 1128 -34.24 21.50 39.81
C ILE A 1128 -35.71 21.11 39.59
N ARG A 1129 -36.51 22.05 39.07
CA ARG A 1129 -37.94 21.83 38.80
C ARG A 1129 -38.19 20.81 37.70
N ALA A 1130 -37.43 20.85 36.61
CA ALA A 1130 -37.59 19.89 35.52
C ALA A 1130 -37.16 18.47 35.94
N LEU A 1131 -36.05 18.37 36.68
CA LEU A 1131 -35.54 17.08 37.17
C LEU A 1131 -36.47 16.48 38.23
N ALA A 1132 -36.98 17.30 39.16
CA ALA A 1132 -37.96 16.85 40.14
C ALA A 1132 -39.23 16.32 39.45
N ALA A 1133 -39.75 17.06 38.46
CA ALA A 1133 -40.93 16.63 37.71
C ALA A 1133 -40.72 15.30 36.97
N HIS A 1134 -39.53 15.06 36.41
CA HIS A 1134 -39.17 13.79 35.78
C HIS A 1134 -39.07 12.63 36.79
N LEU A 1135 -38.39 12.86 37.92
CA LEU A 1135 -38.21 11.85 38.97
C LEU A 1135 -39.53 11.51 39.70
N ASP A 1136 -40.42 12.48 39.85
CA ASP A 1136 -41.73 12.31 40.47
C ASP A 1136 -42.74 11.69 39.48
N GLY A 1137 -42.67 12.06 38.20
CA GLY A 1137 -43.52 11.52 37.12
C GLY A 1137 -43.22 10.05 36.76
N ALA A 1138 -42.02 9.54 37.07
CA ALA A 1138 -41.63 8.15 36.86
C ALA A 1138 -42.35 7.14 37.81
N THR A 1139 -43.19 7.62 38.74
CA THR A 1139 -43.79 6.79 39.80
C THR A 1139 -45.09 6.04 39.40
N GLU A 1140 -45.58 6.14 38.16
CA GLU A 1140 -46.79 5.39 37.72
C GLU A 1140 -46.53 4.49 36.50
N ARG A 1141 -45.78 3.38 36.67
CA ARG A 1141 -45.87 2.22 35.75
C ARG A 1141 -45.89 0.90 36.51
N PRO A 1142 -47.08 0.40 36.90
CA PRO A 1142 -47.27 -0.89 37.60
C PRO A 1142 -46.75 -2.12 36.84
N GLU A 1143 -46.42 -1.97 35.56
CA GLU A 1143 -46.00 -3.06 34.67
C GLU A 1143 -44.54 -3.50 34.88
N LEU A 1144 -43.65 -2.58 35.29
CA LEU A 1144 -42.24 -2.89 35.55
C LEU A 1144 -42.05 -3.66 36.86
N THR A 1145 -42.78 -3.32 37.91
CA THR A 1145 -42.74 -4.06 39.20
C THR A 1145 -43.15 -5.53 39.02
N ARG A 1146 -44.15 -5.80 38.17
CA ARG A 1146 -44.60 -7.16 37.83
C ARG A 1146 -43.63 -7.93 36.92
N ALA A 1147 -42.75 -7.25 36.21
CA ALA A 1147 -41.70 -7.88 35.39
C ALA A 1147 -40.49 -8.26 36.26
N VAL A 1148 -40.13 -7.42 37.23
CA VAL A 1148 -39.04 -7.65 38.19
C VAL A 1148 -39.37 -8.81 39.14
N GLU A 1149 -40.60 -8.90 39.64
CA GLU A 1149 -41.05 -10.03 40.49
C GLU A 1149 -41.05 -11.38 39.73
N ARG A 1150 -41.37 -11.37 38.42
CA ARG A 1150 -41.30 -12.56 37.56
C ARG A 1150 -39.86 -13.00 37.26
N ALA A 1151 -38.93 -12.06 37.17
CA ALA A 1151 -37.50 -12.35 36.99
C ALA A 1151 -36.87 -12.94 38.26
N ALA A 1152 -37.27 -12.45 39.45
CA ALA A 1152 -36.81 -12.98 40.74
C ALA A 1152 -37.31 -14.42 41.01
N ALA A 1153 -38.54 -14.75 40.61
CA ALA A 1153 -39.10 -16.10 40.76
C ALA A 1153 -38.41 -17.16 39.86
N ARG A 1154 -37.75 -16.74 38.77
CA ARG A 1154 -37.01 -17.65 37.86
C ARG A 1154 -35.59 -17.98 38.34
N ARG A 1155 -35.00 -17.20 39.26
CA ARG A 1155 -33.66 -17.48 39.84
C ARG A 1155 -33.68 -18.44 41.04
N GLY A 1156 -34.85 -18.86 41.52
CA GLY A 1156 -35.00 -19.65 42.76
C GLY A 1156 -35.04 -21.19 42.62
N ARG A 1157 -34.75 -21.79 41.45
CA ARG A 1157 -34.75 -23.25 41.29
C ARG A 1157 -33.48 -23.73 40.55
N ILE A 1158 -32.81 -24.72 41.16
CA ILE A 1158 -31.56 -25.44 40.78
C ILE A 1158 -30.31 -24.77 41.40
N ARG A 1159 -29.63 -25.23 42.47
CA ARG A 1159 -29.35 -26.58 43.01
C ARG A 1159 -29.33 -26.56 44.57
N ARG A 1160 -30.02 -27.51 45.21
CA ARG A 1160 -29.70 -28.00 46.57
C ARG A 1160 -28.69 -29.15 46.41
N ASN A 1161 -27.53 -29.06 47.07
CA ASN A 1161 -26.68 -30.23 47.38
C ASN A 1161 -26.92 -30.65 48.84
N PRO A 1162 -26.83 -31.95 49.19
CA PRO A 1162 -27.09 -32.46 50.54
C PRO A 1162 -25.84 -32.36 51.45
N PRO A 1163 -25.99 -32.52 52.79
CA PRO A 1163 -24.98 -32.08 53.75
C PRO A 1163 -23.88 -33.11 54.02
N ARG A 1164 -22.69 -32.57 54.34
CA ARG A 1164 -21.55 -33.28 54.96
C ARG A 1164 -21.95 -33.88 56.32
N ARG A 1165 -21.64 -35.16 56.53
CA ARG A 1165 -21.52 -35.78 57.87
C ARG A 1165 -20.08 -35.62 58.36
N ALA A 1166 -19.92 -35.24 59.62
CA ALA A 1166 -18.67 -35.31 60.36
C ALA A 1166 -18.77 -36.36 61.48
N SER A 1167 -17.59 -36.88 61.84
CA SER A 1167 -17.20 -37.67 63.02
C SER A 1167 -17.75 -39.09 63.21
N GLY A 1168 -16.87 -40.07 62.96
CA GLY A 1168 -16.20 -40.80 64.05
C GLY A 1168 -16.68 -42.21 64.42
N ILE A 1169 -15.69 -43.12 64.46
CA ILE A 1169 -15.51 -44.27 65.38
C ILE A 1169 -15.84 -45.69 64.84
N ALA A 1170 -14.75 -46.49 64.90
CA ALA A 1170 -14.61 -47.94 65.14
C ALA A 1170 -14.85 -48.99 64.04
N GLU A 1171 -13.88 -49.93 64.07
CA GLU A 1171 -13.68 -51.24 63.42
C GLU A 1171 -13.27 -51.28 61.93
#